data_AF-A0A210Q1B4-F1
#
_entry.id   AF-A0A210Q1B4-F1
#
_cell.length_a   1.000
_cell.length_b   1.000
_cell.length_c   1.000
_cell.angle_alpha   90.00
_cell.angle_beta   90.00
_cell.angle_gamma   90.00
#
_symmetry.space_group_name_H-M   'P 1'
#
loop_
_entity.id
_entity.type
_entity.pdbx_description
1 polymer ?
#
loop_
_entity_poly.entity_id
_entity_poly.type
_entity_poly.pdbx_seq_one_letter_code
_entity_poly.pdbx_strand_id
1 'polypeptide(L)'
;METVTELARFGDECLKEKNYDMAISAYSSSLNKGGHPHQSDVLKKRSNCYFQVCSYECAYDDIIEVQKTSPRWIAGYRYAANCLSNLGDVEGVCELYKKGLESNSGNVDLRNSLADAKLKTVGETSEAASNNPLSTYKFDYYPGDDLRLKEEKEKRDVIESEKSQSEVRQSQDRSASELVKDSWKHRQNGDLLKSSESLFSAVLKKPEVACLRQVLGDMYFRQDKYEEAFRCLNAIPSNGRSFDAWRVGGKVLQELELPVSAEMWLRQAAKVGGKRAEHASMLFQDIRSRRLYKNLTTDKNVEVRFTAKGRALFAKEDIAKDKLIFDDRPILLAQTNDSSDIRACSTCAKTLQTAEEYFGRESFDKNPALKKITETHWPKYDVISCLHCDQEFYCSNLCRESAWEQHHQILCTSVNESVKKLYDVCEQYKKLMESNQRVLEGVWNAAFSPMLLARLWATIVCEAKRQAKTRGASVPEDRDWIRAKLPFRRYIAFGPCSYAQMVPEMVKIMRAIFKDAGTGIAIDISEKEFDGRYFQLACNVQAFSDPTPPFITFKRNAKSAGLDAAQFMNPEEKFATFGGLFGLHSSMNHSCVNNAEIHDGSASNKPGVHVIANRPIKRGEEINITYIDTRMSRQNRRAWLIRSYNFWCLCPRCRFEGDDSGFCTNCNKQAVEAKPFLGCGKCHSAWYCSAQCQKSAWKRGHKAICRKYPIVPCTNILFTRV
;
A
#
# COMPACT_ATOMS: atom_id res chain seq x y z
N MET A 1 -3.82 -27.72 43.70
CA MET A 1 -4.69 -26.78 42.97
C MET A 1 -4.56 -25.43 43.64
N GLU A 2 -3.79 -24.50 43.08
CA GLU A 2 -3.70 -23.14 43.66
C GLU A 2 -5.01 -22.38 43.44
N THR A 3 -5.52 -21.80 44.52
CA THR A 3 -6.71 -20.96 44.57
C THR A 3 -6.51 -19.65 43.79
N VAL A 4 -7.59 -19.05 43.30
CA VAL A 4 -7.58 -17.79 42.53
C VAL A 4 -6.83 -16.67 43.29
N THR A 5 -6.97 -16.65 44.62
CA THR A 5 -6.30 -15.73 45.56
C THR A 5 -4.80 -16.00 45.73
N GLU A 6 -4.34 -17.24 45.68
CA GLU A 6 -2.91 -17.57 45.75
C GLU A 6 -2.15 -17.07 44.52
N LEU A 7 -2.75 -17.20 43.33
CA LEU A 7 -2.18 -16.67 42.08
C LEU A 7 -2.09 -15.13 42.08
N ALA A 8 -3.11 -14.45 42.62
CA ALA A 8 -3.07 -13.00 42.79
C ALA A 8 -2.02 -12.56 43.81
N ARG A 9 -1.88 -13.30 44.93
CA ARG A 9 -0.82 -13.05 45.92
C ARG A 9 0.57 -13.27 45.33
N PHE A 10 0.75 -14.31 44.53
CA PHE A 10 1.98 -14.53 43.78
C PHE A 10 2.26 -13.38 42.79
N GLY A 11 1.23 -12.86 42.12
CA GLY A 11 1.34 -11.65 41.32
C GLY A 11 1.74 -10.42 42.14
N ASP A 12 1.23 -10.26 43.37
CA ASP A 12 1.59 -9.16 44.28
C ASP A 12 3.04 -9.26 44.77
N GLU A 13 3.53 -10.46 45.06
CA GLU A 13 4.94 -10.69 45.36
C GLU A 13 5.82 -10.30 44.18
N CYS A 14 5.46 -10.75 42.97
CA CYS A 14 6.15 -10.37 41.74
C CYS A 14 6.10 -8.84 41.53
N LEU A 15 4.96 -8.18 41.78
CA LEU A 15 4.84 -6.74 41.63
C LEU A 15 5.70 -5.96 42.64
N LYS A 16 5.78 -6.41 43.91
CA LYS A 16 6.68 -5.81 44.93
C LYS A 16 8.14 -5.90 44.51
N GLU A 17 8.51 -7.00 43.85
CA GLU A 17 9.83 -7.20 43.27
C GLU A 17 10.02 -6.44 41.94
N LYS A 18 9.02 -5.69 41.45
CA LYS A 18 9.00 -5.03 40.12
C LYS A 18 9.16 -6.00 38.95
N ASN A 19 8.68 -7.23 39.15
CA ASN A 19 8.69 -8.32 38.18
C ASN A 19 7.40 -8.33 37.37
N TYR A 20 7.31 -7.35 36.47
CA TYR A 20 6.07 -7.03 35.76
C TYR A 20 5.57 -8.16 34.86
N ASP A 21 6.44 -8.87 34.13
CA ASP A 21 6.04 -9.96 33.21
C ASP A 21 5.45 -11.18 33.95
N MET A 22 6.07 -11.60 35.07
CA MET A 22 5.50 -12.67 35.90
C MET A 22 4.26 -12.21 36.65
N ALA A 23 4.27 -10.97 37.16
CA ALA A 23 3.08 -10.41 37.79
C ALA A 23 1.90 -10.41 36.80
N ILE A 24 2.14 -9.99 35.55
CA ILE A 24 1.16 -10.06 34.45
C ILE A 24 0.66 -11.48 34.26
N SER A 25 1.55 -12.45 34.16
CA SER A 25 1.18 -13.85 33.94
C SER A 25 0.38 -14.42 35.12
N ALA A 26 0.80 -14.13 36.36
CA ALA A 26 0.15 -14.58 37.58
C ALA A 26 -1.25 -13.98 37.73
N TYR A 27 -1.37 -12.67 37.54
CA TYR A 27 -2.65 -11.97 37.53
C TYR A 27 -3.55 -12.47 36.40
N SER A 28 -3.01 -12.74 35.20
CA SER A 28 -3.80 -13.28 34.09
C SER A 28 -4.33 -14.68 34.35
N SER A 29 -3.51 -15.56 34.89
CA SER A 29 -3.93 -16.90 35.32
C SER A 29 -4.96 -16.85 36.45
N SER A 30 -4.81 -15.91 37.37
CA SER A 30 -5.78 -15.66 38.44
C SER A 30 -7.14 -15.22 37.87
N LEU A 31 -7.14 -14.24 36.96
CA LEU A 31 -8.35 -13.69 36.34
C LEU A 31 -9.07 -14.69 35.42
N ASN A 32 -8.33 -15.56 34.71
CA ASN A 32 -8.89 -16.55 33.80
C ASN A 32 -9.71 -17.66 34.49
N LYS A 33 -9.51 -17.88 35.80
CA LYS A 33 -10.26 -18.88 36.57
C LYS A 33 -11.67 -18.42 36.99
N GLY A 34 -12.01 -17.14 36.78
CA GLY A 34 -13.33 -16.57 37.11
C GLY A 34 -13.59 -16.39 38.62
N GLY A 35 -14.54 -15.52 38.99
CA GLY A 35 -15.02 -15.39 40.37
C GLY A 35 -14.06 -14.73 41.39
N HIS A 36 -13.15 -13.85 40.95
CA HIS A 36 -12.18 -13.21 41.85
C HIS A 36 -12.82 -12.11 42.72
N PRO A 37 -12.80 -12.19 44.07
CA PRO A 37 -13.46 -11.22 44.95
C PRO A 37 -12.90 -9.78 44.85
N HIS A 38 -11.62 -9.63 44.49
CA HIS A 38 -10.95 -8.35 44.21
C HIS A 38 -10.52 -8.16 42.75
N GLN A 39 -11.36 -8.57 41.80
CA GLN A 39 -11.03 -8.54 40.36
C GLN A 39 -10.53 -7.16 39.89
N SER A 40 -11.19 -6.07 40.31
CA SER A 40 -10.81 -4.71 39.92
C SER A 40 -9.42 -4.31 40.40
N ASP A 41 -8.98 -4.76 41.57
CA ASP A 41 -7.66 -4.42 42.10
C ASP A 41 -6.57 -5.23 41.41
N VAL A 42 -6.84 -6.49 41.08
CA VAL A 42 -5.93 -7.33 40.28
C VAL A 42 -5.75 -6.75 38.87
N LEU A 43 -6.83 -6.28 38.23
CA LEU A 43 -6.77 -5.61 36.93
C LEU A 43 -5.96 -4.31 36.98
N LYS A 44 -6.11 -3.48 38.02
CA LYS A 44 -5.29 -2.26 38.20
C LYS A 44 -3.80 -2.57 38.40
N LYS A 45 -3.49 -3.61 39.17
CA LYS A 45 -2.11 -4.03 39.38
C LYS A 45 -1.50 -4.60 38.10
N ARG A 46 -2.26 -5.43 37.37
CA ARG A 46 -1.85 -5.97 36.08
C ARG A 46 -1.69 -4.89 35.02
N SER A 47 -2.55 -3.89 34.98
CA SER A 47 -2.43 -2.75 34.06
C SER A 47 -1.20 -1.89 34.35
N ASN A 48 -0.83 -1.73 35.62
CA ASN A 48 0.43 -1.11 36.01
C ASN A 48 1.61 -1.91 35.45
N CYS A 49 1.63 -3.23 35.69
CA CYS A 49 2.66 -4.08 35.12
C CYS A 49 2.76 -3.95 33.60
N TYR A 50 1.62 -4.00 32.88
CA TYR A 50 1.57 -3.85 31.43
C TYR A 50 2.15 -2.51 30.97
N PHE A 51 1.85 -1.43 31.69
CA PHE A 51 2.37 -0.10 31.37
C PHE A 51 3.90 -0.02 31.54
N GLN A 52 4.44 -0.63 32.59
CA GLN A 52 5.90 -0.65 32.84
C GLN A 52 6.66 -1.43 31.77
N VAL A 53 6.05 -2.46 31.17
CA VAL A 53 6.66 -3.22 30.05
C VAL A 53 6.31 -2.65 28.67
N CYS A 54 5.80 -1.41 28.63
CA CYS A 54 5.39 -0.71 27.40
C CYS A 54 4.30 -1.43 26.59
N SER A 55 3.52 -2.32 27.22
CA SER A 55 2.34 -2.98 26.65
C SER A 55 1.10 -2.15 26.94
N TYR A 56 1.07 -0.94 26.38
CA TYR A 56 0.09 0.09 26.72
C TYR A 56 -1.36 -0.31 26.33
N GLU A 57 -1.53 -1.16 25.32
CA GLU A 57 -2.84 -1.67 24.88
C GLU A 57 -3.45 -2.58 25.94
N CYS A 58 -2.64 -3.50 26.48
CA CYS A 58 -3.10 -4.42 27.52
C CYS A 58 -3.36 -3.66 28.84
N ALA A 59 -2.54 -2.64 29.12
CA ALA A 59 -2.77 -1.73 30.24
C ALA A 59 -4.08 -0.94 30.08
N TYR A 60 -4.37 -0.47 28.86
CA TYR A 60 -5.61 0.24 28.55
C TYR A 60 -6.83 -0.66 28.76
N ASP A 61 -6.83 -1.87 28.20
CA ASP A 61 -7.98 -2.78 28.29
C ASP A 61 -8.32 -3.15 29.73
N ASP A 62 -7.31 -3.43 30.57
CA ASP A 62 -7.53 -3.72 31.99
C ASP A 62 -8.18 -2.55 32.73
N ILE A 63 -7.78 -1.31 32.42
CA ILE A 63 -8.37 -0.11 33.02
C ILE A 63 -9.79 0.14 32.52
N ILE A 64 -10.07 -0.08 31.23
CA ILE A 64 -11.43 0.03 30.70
C ILE A 64 -12.37 -1.00 31.34
N GLU A 65 -11.88 -2.21 31.60
CA GLU A 65 -12.67 -3.23 32.31
C GLU A 65 -13.02 -2.79 33.74
N VAL A 66 -12.06 -2.22 34.47
CA VAL A 66 -12.30 -1.62 35.79
C VAL A 66 -13.31 -0.46 35.68
N GLN A 67 -13.22 0.35 34.63
CA GLN A 67 -14.08 1.52 34.43
C GLN A 67 -15.56 1.14 34.21
N LYS A 68 -15.85 -0.06 33.71
CA LYS A 68 -17.24 -0.56 33.58
C LYS A 68 -17.94 -0.67 34.92
N THR A 69 -17.22 -1.09 35.96
CA THR A 69 -17.75 -1.22 37.32
C THR A 69 -17.56 0.05 38.16
N SER A 70 -16.61 0.91 37.78
CA SER A 70 -16.25 2.15 38.49
C SER A 70 -16.22 3.38 37.57
N PRO A 71 -17.36 3.80 36.96
CA PRO A 71 -17.40 4.86 35.95
C PRO A 71 -17.05 6.27 36.49
N ARG A 72 -17.03 6.47 37.81
CA ARG A 72 -16.61 7.74 38.45
C ARG A 72 -15.12 7.83 38.77
N TRP A 73 -14.33 6.80 38.42
CA TRP A 73 -12.91 6.78 38.74
C TRP A 73 -12.08 7.64 37.76
N ILE A 74 -11.92 8.93 38.09
CA ILE A 74 -11.23 9.92 37.24
C ILE A 74 -9.78 9.52 36.90
N ALA A 75 -9.05 8.97 37.86
CA ALA A 75 -7.68 8.54 37.64
C ALA A 75 -7.58 7.39 36.61
N GLY A 76 -8.61 6.55 36.51
CA GLY A 76 -8.70 5.51 35.48
C GLY A 76 -8.76 6.10 34.07
N TYR A 77 -9.59 7.11 33.83
CA TYR A 77 -9.64 7.81 32.54
C TYR A 77 -8.31 8.47 32.18
N ARG A 78 -7.61 9.09 33.14
CA ARG A 78 -6.28 9.67 32.91
C ARG A 78 -5.25 8.60 32.56
N TYR A 79 -5.27 7.48 33.27
CA TYR A 79 -4.35 6.38 33.04
C TYR A 79 -4.58 5.76 31.66
N ALA A 80 -5.83 5.44 31.32
CA ALA A 80 -6.21 4.92 30.02
C ALA A 80 -5.89 5.91 28.88
N ALA A 81 -6.07 7.22 29.09
CA ALA A 81 -5.65 8.24 28.13
C ALA A 81 -4.12 8.30 27.96
N ASN A 82 -3.36 8.08 29.03
CA ASN A 82 -1.90 8.00 28.94
C ASN A 82 -1.47 6.76 28.15
N CYS A 83 -2.14 5.63 28.34
CA CYS A 83 -1.92 4.43 27.51
C CYS A 83 -2.16 4.75 26.02
N LEU A 84 -3.33 5.29 25.67
CA LEU A 84 -3.65 5.67 24.29
C LEU A 84 -2.67 6.70 23.70
N SER A 85 -2.20 7.65 24.53
CA SER A 85 -1.19 8.63 24.11
C SER A 85 0.16 7.98 23.76
N ASN A 86 0.61 6.98 24.53
CA ASN A 86 1.83 6.23 24.20
C ASN A 86 1.66 5.33 22.97
N LEU A 87 0.43 4.97 22.63
CA LEU A 87 0.08 4.25 21.39
C LEU A 87 -0.07 5.18 20.18
N GLY A 88 -0.02 6.50 20.37
CA GLY A 88 -0.27 7.48 19.32
C GLY A 88 -1.75 7.64 18.94
N ASP A 89 -2.69 7.04 19.68
CA ASP A 89 -4.13 7.15 19.44
C ASP A 89 -4.71 8.40 20.13
N VAL A 90 -4.47 9.55 19.50
CA VAL A 90 -4.89 10.86 20.04
C VAL A 90 -6.42 11.05 19.94
N GLU A 91 -7.09 10.39 18.98
CA GLU A 91 -8.54 10.46 18.82
C GLU A 91 -9.26 9.66 19.90
N GLY A 92 -8.79 8.44 20.20
CA GLY A 92 -9.29 7.63 21.30
C GLY A 92 -9.12 8.31 22.66
N VAL A 93 -8.03 9.06 22.88
CA VAL A 93 -7.87 9.91 24.08
C VAL A 93 -9.02 10.91 24.22
N CYS A 94 -9.42 11.55 23.12
CA CYS A 94 -10.49 12.53 23.13
C CYS A 94 -11.85 11.90 23.43
N GLU A 95 -12.15 10.75 22.82
CA GLU A 95 -13.40 10.01 23.09
C GLU A 95 -13.47 9.52 24.53
N LEU A 96 -12.35 9.00 25.05
CA LEU A 96 -12.26 8.50 26.40
C LEU A 96 -12.55 9.60 27.44
N TYR A 97 -12.00 10.80 27.27
CA TYR A 97 -12.30 11.91 28.16
C TYR A 97 -13.73 12.45 28.01
N LYS A 98 -14.31 12.44 26.80
CA LYS A 98 -15.74 12.76 26.61
C LYS A 98 -16.62 11.79 27.40
N LYS A 99 -16.37 10.48 27.27
CA LYS A 99 -17.07 9.43 28.03
C LYS A 99 -16.88 9.58 29.54
N GLY A 100 -15.68 9.97 29.97
CA GLY A 100 -15.42 10.32 31.37
C GLY A 100 -16.27 11.48 31.86
N LEU A 101 -16.46 12.52 31.05
CA LEU A 101 -17.30 13.68 31.38
C LEU A 101 -18.80 13.37 31.41
N GLU A 102 -19.28 12.38 30.64
CA GLU A 102 -20.67 11.91 30.72
C GLU A 102 -20.99 11.35 32.11
N SER A 103 -20.07 10.58 32.68
CA SER A 103 -20.22 9.98 34.02
C SER A 103 -19.75 10.90 35.17
N ASN A 104 -19.05 11.99 34.85
CA ASN A 104 -18.45 12.94 35.79
C ASN A 104 -18.70 14.39 35.35
N SER A 105 -19.97 14.73 35.12
CA SER A 105 -20.41 16.03 34.59
C SER A 105 -20.02 17.16 35.55
N GLY A 106 -19.02 17.96 35.16
CA GLY A 106 -18.50 19.07 35.98
C GLY A 106 -17.01 18.98 36.29
N ASN A 107 -16.37 17.81 36.14
CA ASN A 107 -14.96 17.64 36.47
C ASN A 107 -14.05 18.54 35.60
N VAL A 108 -13.32 19.45 36.25
CA VAL A 108 -12.45 20.43 35.60
C VAL A 108 -11.22 19.77 34.98
N ASP A 109 -10.65 18.75 35.64
CA ASP A 109 -9.43 18.07 35.18
C ASP A 109 -9.63 17.30 33.88
N LEU A 110 -10.74 16.55 33.75
CA LEU A 110 -11.09 15.86 32.51
C LEU A 110 -11.41 16.84 31.38
N ARG A 111 -12.02 17.99 31.70
CA ARG A 111 -12.31 19.05 30.72
C ARG A 111 -11.03 19.69 30.19
N ASN A 112 -10.07 19.98 31.07
CA ASN A 112 -8.76 20.50 30.69
C ASN A 112 -7.96 19.46 29.89
N SER A 113 -7.93 18.20 30.34
CA SER A 113 -7.23 17.11 29.64
C SER A 113 -7.82 16.84 28.24
N LEU A 114 -9.15 16.97 28.08
CA LEU A 114 -9.82 16.89 26.78
C LEU A 114 -9.46 18.09 25.88
N ALA A 115 -9.34 19.30 26.43
CA ALA A 115 -8.93 20.48 25.67
C ALA A 115 -7.50 20.31 25.12
N ASP A 116 -6.57 19.83 25.95
CA ASP A 116 -5.18 19.55 25.57
C ASP A 116 -5.07 18.44 24.51
N ALA A 117 -5.86 17.36 24.67
CA ALA A 117 -5.92 16.28 23.69
C ALA A 117 -6.52 16.77 22.35
N LYS A 118 -7.57 17.60 22.39
CA LYS A 118 -8.16 18.21 21.19
C LYS A 118 -7.20 19.12 20.44
N LEU A 119 -6.35 19.86 21.15
CA LEU A 119 -5.30 20.67 20.54
C LEU A 119 -4.28 19.83 19.75
N LYS A 120 -4.08 18.57 20.13
CA LYS A 120 -3.26 17.60 19.40
C LYS A 120 -4.02 16.96 18.23
N THR A 121 -5.31 16.62 18.39
CA THR A 121 -6.14 16.03 17.30
C THR A 121 -6.59 17.01 16.23
N VAL A 122 -6.71 18.31 16.50
CA VAL A 122 -7.02 19.32 15.47
C VAL A 122 -5.88 19.46 14.44
N GLY A 123 -4.70 18.87 14.72
CA GLY A 123 -3.66 18.64 13.70
C GLY A 123 -3.90 17.44 12.77
N GLU A 124 -4.85 16.55 13.10
CA GLU A 124 -4.95 15.21 12.52
C GLU A 124 -6.34 14.68 12.16
N THR A 125 -7.48 15.09 12.75
CA THR A 125 -8.78 14.53 12.34
C THR A 125 -9.98 15.48 12.41
N SER A 126 -10.58 15.72 11.24
CA SER A 126 -12.02 15.56 10.96
C SER A 126 -12.23 15.65 9.45
N GLU A 127 -12.40 14.49 8.77
CA GLU A 127 -12.82 14.24 7.37
C GLU A 127 -12.16 12.96 6.77
N ALA A 128 -11.28 12.28 7.51
CA ALA A 128 -10.58 11.07 7.06
C ALA A 128 -11.36 9.75 7.28
N ALA A 129 -12.64 9.81 7.68
CA ALA A 129 -13.46 8.63 7.91
C ALA A 129 -14.10 8.14 6.60
N SER A 130 -13.29 7.57 5.69
CA SER A 130 -13.74 6.63 4.65
C SER A 130 -12.54 6.11 3.85
N ASN A 131 -11.73 5.25 4.48
CA ASN A 131 -11.03 4.10 3.88
C ASN A 131 -9.87 3.67 4.77
N ASN A 132 -10.11 2.65 5.61
CA ASN A 132 -9.04 1.96 6.30
C ASN A 132 -8.41 0.94 5.33
N PRO A 133 -7.13 1.05 4.94
CA PRO A 133 -6.48 0.04 4.11
C PRO A 133 -6.55 -1.36 4.75
N LEU A 134 -6.56 -1.47 6.08
CA LEU A 134 -6.65 -2.76 6.77
C LEU A 134 -8.03 -3.42 6.65
N SER A 135 -9.13 -2.66 6.49
CA SER A 135 -10.45 -3.25 6.20
C SER A 135 -10.58 -3.67 4.73
N THR A 136 -9.72 -3.13 3.87
CA THR A 136 -9.78 -3.27 2.42
C THR A 136 -8.95 -4.47 1.92
N TYR A 137 -7.87 -4.81 2.62
CA TYR A 137 -7.00 -5.94 2.26
C TYR A 137 -7.47 -7.21 2.96
N LYS A 138 -8.18 -8.07 2.22
CA LYS A 138 -8.63 -9.36 2.73
C LYS A 138 -7.45 -10.24 3.10
N PHE A 139 -7.66 -11.04 4.14
CA PHE A 139 -6.65 -11.98 4.58
C PHE A 139 -6.32 -12.97 3.46
N ASP A 140 -7.24 -13.51 2.64
CA ASP A 140 -7.06 -14.36 1.43
C ASP A 140 -5.66 -14.90 1.07
N TYR A 141 -5.56 -16.22 0.87
CA TYR A 141 -4.32 -16.87 0.40
C TYR A 141 -3.95 -16.43 -1.02
N TYR A 142 -2.65 -16.47 -1.32
CA TYR A 142 -2.19 -16.35 -2.70
C TYR A 142 -2.21 -17.69 -3.42
N PRO A 143 -2.53 -17.66 -4.71
CA PRO A 143 -2.00 -18.56 -5.71
C PRO A 143 -0.64 -19.22 -5.42
N GLY A 144 -0.59 -20.54 -5.20
CA GLY A 144 0.66 -21.26 -4.93
C GLY A 144 1.14 -21.14 -3.48
N ASP A 145 0.42 -20.40 -2.62
CA ASP A 145 0.64 -20.46 -1.18
C ASP A 145 0.39 -21.86 -0.65
N ASP A 146 -0.48 -22.67 -1.28
CA ASP A 146 -0.69 -24.07 -0.93
C ASP A 146 0.57 -24.93 -1.18
N LEU A 147 1.22 -24.74 -2.33
CA LEU A 147 2.49 -25.40 -2.66
C LEU A 147 3.61 -24.90 -1.75
N ARG A 148 3.72 -23.58 -1.60
CA ARG A 148 4.71 -22.96 -0.73
C ARG A 148 4.47 -23.32 0.74
N LEU A 149 3.24 -23.51 1.18
CA LEU A 149 2.93 -23.99 2.53
C LEU A 149 3.33 -25.44 2.73
N LYS A 150 3.27 -26.29 1.68
CA LYS A 150 3.81 -27.65 1.73
C LYS A 150 5.33 -27.62 1.83
N GLU A 151 6.01 -26.84 0.99
CA GLU A 151 7.47 -26.65 1.07
C GLU A 151 7.90 -26.07 2.43
N GLU A 152 7.22 -25.02 2.90
CA GLU A 152 7.46 -24.43 4.21
C GLU A 152 7.09 -25.42 5.33
N LYS A 153 6.16 -26.36 5.12
CA LYS A 153 5.83 -27.40 6.09
C LYS A 153 6.99 -28.35 6.30
N GLU A 154 7.59 -28.85 5.23
CA GLU A 154 8.76 -29.74 5.32
C GLU A 154 9.89 -29.06 6.12
N LYS A 155 10.14 -27.77 5.87
CA LYS A 155 11.12 -26.99 6.65
C LYS A 155 10.74 -26.88 8.14
N ARG A 156 9.47 -26.62 8.46
CA ARG A 156 8.99 -26.57 9.85
C ARG A 156 9.13 -27.93 10.54
N ASP A 157 8.78 -29.01 9.84
CA ASP A 157 8.86 -30.37 10.36
C ASP A 157 10.32 -30.75 10.67
N VAL A 158 11.29 -30.33 9.83
CA VAL A 158 12.74 -30.47 10.12
C VAL A 158 13.13 -29.72 11.39
N ILE A 159 12.77 -28.43 11.49
CA ILE A 159 13.05 -27.60 12.68
C ILE A 159 12.48 -28.27 13.93
N GLU A 160 11.25 -28.78 13.88
CA GLU A 160 10.59 -29.45 15.00
C GLU A 160 11.26 -30.77 15.40
N SER A 161 11.84 -31.50 14.44
CA SER A 161 12.48 -32.80 14.67
C SER A 161 13.89 -32.71 15.27
N GLU A 162 14.57 -31.58 15.09
CA GLU A 162 15.91 -31.35 15.65
C GLU A 162 15.85 -31.13 17.16
N LYS A 163 16.56 -31.98 17.91
CA LYS A 163 16.69 -31.85 19.36
C LYS A 163 17.51 -30.61 19.71
N SER A 164 17.00 -29.80 20.64
CA SER A 164 17.75 -28.66 21.18
C SER A 164 19.05 -29.14 21.84
N GLN A 165 20.19 -28.54 21.49
CA GLN A 165 21.49 -28.82 22.13
C GLN A 165 21.48 -28.55 23.65
N SER A 166 20.44 -27.90 24.18
CA SER A 166 20.23 -27.64 25.61
C SER A 166 19.60 -28.81 26.41
N GLU A 167 19.30 -29.96 25.79
CA GLU A 167 18.64 -31.09 26.47
C GLU A 167 19.51 -31.86 27.49
N VAL A 168 20.77 -31.49 27.68
CA VAL A 168 21.66 -32.16 28.65
C VAL A 168 22.06 -31.21 29.77
N ARG A 169 21.23 -31.14 30.82
CA ARG A 169 21.60 -30.85 32.22
C ARG A 169 20.36 -30.98 33.12
N GLN A 170 20.14 -32.17 33.70
CA GLN A 170 19.42 -32.34 34.96
C GLN A 170 20.46 -32.34 36.10
N SER A 171 20.24 -31.87 37.33
CA SER A 171 19.04 -31.36 38.01
C SER A 171 19.44 -30.22 38.96
N GLN A 172 18.53 -29.27 39.22
CA GLN A 172 18.48 -28.57 40.49
C GLN A 172 17.10 -28.86 41.11
N ASP A 173 17.09 -29.16 42.41
CA ASP A 173 15.93 -29.53 43.24
C ASP A 173 14.98 -28.34 43.49
N ARG A 174 14.76 -27.54 42.45
CA ARG A 174 14.04 -26.27 42.49
C ARG A 174 12.69 -26.41 41.81
N SER A 175 11.67 -25.89 42.44
CA SER A 175 10.32 -25.82 41.89
C SER A 175 10.28 -24.97 40.62
N ALA A 176 9.25 -25.16 39.79
CA ALA A 176 9.06 -24.32 38.60
C ALA A 176 8.98 -22.82 38.98
N SER A 177 8.29 -22.48 40.07
CA SER A 177 8.16 -21.09 40.55
C SER A 177 9.53 -20.45 40.86
N GLU A 178 10.43 -21.17 41.53
CA GLU A 178 11.79 -20.69 41.82
C GLU A 178 12.63 -20.46 40.56
N LEU A 179 12.52 -21.35 39.58
CA LEU A 179 13.21 -21.23 38.30
C LEU A 179 12.71 -20.03 37.48
N VAL A 180 11.40 -19.73 37.52
CA VAL A 180 10.87 -18.52 36.88
C VAL A 180 11.39 -17.26 37.61
N LYS A 181 11.39 -17.24 38.96
CA LYS A 181 11.96 -16.13 39.75
C LYS A 181 13.43 -15.88 39.40
N ASP A 182 14.24 -16.93 39.30
CA ASP A 182 15.66 -16.82 38.95
C ASP A 182 15.89 -16.39 37.49
N SER A 183 15.07 -16.88 36.56
CA SER A 183 15.08 -16.39 35.17
C SER A 183 14.97 -14.87 35.12
N TRP A 184 14.08 -14.28 35.91
CA TRP A 184 13.92 -12.84 35.95
C TRP A 184 15.07 -12.09 36.60
N LYS A 185 15.66 -12.61 37.68
CA LYS A 185 16.87 -12.01 38.28
C LYS A 185 17.99 -11.90 37.24
N HIS A 186 18.18 -12.96 36.46
CA HIS A 186 19.13 -12.94 35.35
C HIS A 186 18.75 -11.90 34.29
N ARG A 187 17.47 -11.79 33.94
CA ARG A 187 16.98 -10.78 32.98
C ARG A 187 17.21 -9.34 33.44
N GLN A 188 16.95 -9.03 34.72
CA GLN A 188 17.21 -7.70 35.29
C GLN A 188 18.69 -7.35 35.26
N ASN A 189 19.55 -8.34 35.49
CA ASN A 189 21.00 -8.18 35.39
C ASN A 189 21.52 -8.12 33.94
N GLY A 190 20.62 -8.13 32.94
CA GLY A 190 20.96 -8.15 31.52
C GLY A 190 21.45 -9.50 31.00
N ASP A 191 21.49 -10.54 31.83
CA ASP A 191 21.94 -11.89 31.48
C ASP A 191 20.79 -12.69 30.85
N LEU A 192 20.51 -12.39 29.58
CA LEU A 192 19.42 -13.01 28.82
C LEU A 192 19.63 -14.53 28.65
N LEU A 193 20.88 -15.00 28.59
CA LEU A 193 21.23 -16.41 28.43
C LEU A 193 20.80 -17.23 29.66
N LYS A 194 21.30 -16.88 30.85
CA LYS A 194 20.91 -17.58 32.09
C LYS A 194 19.42 -17.43 32.39
N SER A 195 18.85 -16.29 31.99
CA SER A 195 17.41 -16.07 32.05
C SER A 195 16.65 -17.11 31.23
N SER A 196 17.05 -17.34 29.97
CA SER A 196 16.41 -18.34 29.12
C SER A 196 16.64 -19.77 29.60
N GLU A 197 17.82 -20.10 30.14
CA GLU A 197 18.12 -21.43 30.70
C GLU A 197 17.23 -21.77 31.90
N SER A 198 17.06 -20.80 32.81
CA SER A 198 16.21 -20.96 33.99
C SER A 198 14.75 -21.11 33.60
N LEU A 199 14.29 -20.34 32.60
CA LEU A 199 12.92 -20.43 32.10
C LEU A 199 12.67 -21.72 31.30
N PHE A 200 13.65 -22.16 30.51
CA PHE A 200 13.61 -23.47 29.85
C PHE A 200 13.45 -24.61 30.85
N SER A 201 14.22 -24.57 31.94
CA SER A 201 14.10 -25.54 33.04
C SER A 201 12.70 -25.51 33.68
N ALA A 202 12.10 -24.32 33.84
CA ALA A 202 10.74 -24.18 34.33
C ALA A 202 9.70 -24.78 33.36
N VAL A 203 9.88 -24.59 32.04
CA VAL A 203 9.03 -25.19 31.00
C VAL A 203 9.12 -26.72 31.01
N LEU A 204 10.31 -27.29 31.20
CA LEU A 204 10.47 -28.76 31.31
C LEU A 204 9.71 -29.35 32.49
N LYS A 205 9.64 -28.64 33.62
CA LYS A 205 8.88 -29.08 34.81
C LYS A 205 7.37 -28.91 34.67
N LYS A 206 6.92 -27.92 33.88
CA LYS A 206 5.51 -27.56 33.69
C LYS A 206 5.19 -27.35 32.21
N PRO A 207 5.31 -28.39 31.37
CA PRO A 207 5.18 -28.29 29.92
C PRO A 207 3.77 -27.89 29.44
N GLU A 208 2.75 -28.12 30.27
CA GLU A 208 1.35 -27.78 30.02
C GLU A 208 1.04 -26.28 30.13
N VAL A 209 1.94 -25.50 30.74
CA VAL A 209 1.72 -24.08 31.01
C VAL A 209 2.12 -23.25 29.79
N ALA A 210 1.13 -22.96 28.94
CA ALA A 210 1.32 -22.22 27.68
C ALA A 210 2.04 -20.87 27.85
N CYS A 211 1.80 -20.14 28.93
CA CYS A 211 2.44 -18.83 29.14
C CYS A 211 3.96 -18.92 29.33
N LEU A 212 4.47 -19.97 29.98
CA LEU A 212 5.92 -20.17 30.15
C LEU A 212 6.60 -20.39 28.80
N ARG A 213 5.96 -21.19 27.93
CA ARG A 213 6.44 -21.41 26.55
C ARG A 213 6.40 -20.13 25.72
N GLN A 214 5.36 -19.31 25.87
CA GLN A 214 5.23 -18.04 25.17
C GLN A 214 6.36 -17.07 25.58
N VAL A 215 6.60 -16.89 26.87
CA VAL A 215 7.65 -15.98 27.37
C VAL A 215 9.03 -16.48 26.94
N LEU A 216 9.27 -17.79 27.00
CA LEU A 216 10.51 -18.39 26.52
C LEU A 216 10.70 -18.17 25.02
N GLY A 217 9.62 -18.31 24.23
CA GLY A 217 9.63 -18.03 22.80
C GLY A 217 9.97 -16.56 22.47
N ASP A 218 9.38 -15.59 23.19
CA ASP A 218 9.73 -14.16 23.04
C ASP A 218 11.20 -13.90 23.40
N MET A 219 11.72 -14.56 24.44
CA MET A 219 13.11 -14.42 24.84
C MET A 219 14.07 -15.00 23.80
N TYR A 220 13.79 -16.18 23.26
CA TYR A 220 14.58 -16.76 22.18
C TYR A 220 14.54 -15.89 20.91
N PHE A 221 13.37 -15.32 20.57
CA PHE A 221 13.27 -14.38 19.47
C PHE A 221 14.18 -13.16 19.67
N ARG A 222 14.27 -12.60 20.88
CA ARG A 222 15.19 -11.48 21.20
C ARG A 222 16.67 -11.87 21.23
N GLN A 223 16.98 -13.16 21.30
CA GLN A 223 18.34 -13.70 21.23
C GLN A 223 18.70 -14.15 19.81
N ASP A 224 17.86 -13.85 18.80
CA ASP A 224 18.00 -14.32 17.43
C ASP A 224 18.02 -15.85 17.28
N LYS A 225 17.48 -16.57 18.28
CA LYS A 225 17.30 -18.03 18.31
C LYS A 225 15.92 -18.40 17.75
N TYR A 226 15.73 -18.15 16.46
CA TYR A 226 14.40 -18.22 15.83
C TYR A 226 13.83 -19.64 15.78
N GLU A 227 14.67 -20.66 15.61
CA GLU A 227 14.22 -22.05 15.60
C GLU A 227 13.71 -22.50 16.97
N GLU A 228 14.44 -22.20 18.05
CA GLU A 228 14.03 -22.50 19.42
C GLU A 228 12.78 -21.71 19.82
N ALA A 229 12.68 -20.45 19.38
CA ALA A 229 11.48 -19.65 19.54
C ALA A 229 10.28 -20.31 18.86
N PHE A 230 10.45 -20.77 17.61
CA PHE A 230 9.41 -21.45 16.86
C PHE A 230 8.98 -22.76 17.55
N ARG A 231 9.93 -23.62 17.93
CA ARG A 231 9.66 -24.88 18.67
C ARG A 231 8.85 -24.61 19.94
N CYS A 232 9.23 -23.60 20.73
CA CYS A 232 8.52 -23.25 21.97
C CYS A 232 7.08 -22.80 21.71
N LEU A 233 6.88 -21.89 20.76
CA LEU A 233 5.57 -21.32 20.43
C LEU A 233 4.66 -22.34 19.74
N ASN A 234 5.22 -23.16 18.86
CA ASN A 234 4.45 -24.16 18.12
C ASN A 234 4.00 -25.33 19.01
N ALA A 235 4.77 -25.66 20.07
CA ALA A 235 4.38 -26.64 21.07
C ALA A 235 3.13 -26.26 21.87
N ILE A 236 2.72 -24.98 21.87
CA ILE A 236 1.43 -24.56 22.43
C ILE A 236 0.32 -25.00 21.48
N PRO A 237 -0.71 -25.75 21.94
CA PRO A 237 -1.85 -26.12 21.11
C PRO A 237 -2.52 -24.89 20.47
N SER A 238 -2.97 -25.00 19.23
CA SER A 238 -3.52 -23.85 18.47
C SER A 238 -4.67 -23.13 19.17
N ASN A 239 -5.54 -23.86 19.86
CA ASN A 239 -6.62 -23.33 20.70
C ASN A 239 -6.16 -22.69 22.02
N GLY A 240 -4.95 -23.00 22.48
CA GLY A 240 -4.32 -22.45 23.68
C GLY A 240 -3.35 -21.29 23.42
N ARG A 241 -3.09 -20.94 22.15
CA ARG A 241 -2.23 -19.82 21.78
C ARG A 241 -2.93 -18.49 21.99
N SER A 242 -2.30 -17.61 22.78
CA SER A 242 -2.74 -16.23 22.97
C SER A 242 -2.49 -15.38 21.71
N PHE A 243 -3.05 -14.16 21.69
CA PHE A 243 -2.72 -13.14 20.68
C PHE A 243 -1.21 -12.96 20.50
N ASP A 244 -0.47 -12.84 21.61
CA ASP A 244 0.97 -12.60 21.57
C ASP A 244 1.77 -13.83 21.12
N ALA A 245 1.32 -15.04 21.47
CA ALA A 245 1.91 -16.27 20.92
C ALA A 245 1.77 -16.31 19.39
N TRP A 246 0.57 -16.06 18.86
CA TRP A 246 0.34 -15.99 17.41
C TRP A 246 1.14 -14.86 16.73
N ARG A 247 1.18 -13.68 17.36
CA ARG A 247 1.88 -12.50 16.84
C ARG A 247 3.39 -12.71 16.78
N VAL A 248 4.01 -13.17 17.86
CA VAL A 248 5.45 -13.43 17.92
C VAL A 248 5.82 -14.59 17.00
N GLY A 249 5.04 -15.67 16.95
CA GLY A 249 5.32 -16.77 16.04
C GLY A 249 5.22 -16.37 14.56
N GLY A 250 4.33 -15.43 14.21
CA GLY A 250 4.34 -14.80 12.89
C GLY A 250 5.65 -14.06 12.57
N LYS A 251 6.21 -13.32 13.54
CA LYS A 251 7.53 -12.67 13.37
C LYS A 251 8.67 -13.68 13.26
N VAL A 252 8.66 -14.71 14.10
CA VAL A 252 9.66 -15.79 14.07
C VAL A 252 9.68 -16.47 12.70
N LEU A 253 8.51 -16.84 12.17
CA LEU A 253 8.38 -17.47 10.85
C LEU A 253 8.85 -16.56 9.71
N GLN A 254 8.72 -15.24 9.85
CA GLN A 254 9.26 -14.29 8.89
C GLN A 254 10.80 -14.31 8.85
N GLU A 255 11.45 -14.36 10.01
CA GLU A 255 12.92 -14.44 10.10
C GLU A 255 13.47 -15.81 9.67
N LEU A 256 12.69 -16.88 9.84
CA LEU A 256 12.99 -18.21 9.29
C LEU A 256 12.74 -18.34 7.78
N GLU A 257 12.44 -17.23 7.09
CA GLU A 257 12.11 -17.19 5.66
C GLU A 257 10.90 -18.07 5.25
N LEU A 258 9.91 -18.18 6.14
CA LEU A 258 8.63 -18.89 5.94
C LEU A 258 7.44 -17.90 5.88
N PRO A 259 7.40 -16.97 4.92
CA PRO A 259 6.47 -15.85 4.93
C PRO A 259 4.99 -16.25 4.76
N VAL A 260 4.68 -17.37 4.09
CA VAL A 260 3.28 -17.80 3.95
C VAL A 260 2.75 -18.36 5.27
N SER A 261 3.59 -19.10 5.98
CA SER A 261 3.34 -19.59 7.33
C SER A 261 3.19 -18.43 8.32
N ALA A 262 4.05 -17.42 8.20
CA ALA A 262 3.98 -16.21 9.01
C ALA A 262 2.64 -15.47 8.80
N GLU A 263 2.22 -15.31 7.54
CA GLU A 263 0.91 -14.76 7.19
C GLU A 263 -0.24 -15.56 7.82
N MET A 264 -0.17 -16.89 7.85
CA MET A 264 -1.19 -17.73 8.51
C MET A 264 -1.26 -17.49 10.02
N TRP A 265 -0.11 -17.39 10.69
CA TRP A 265 -0.06 -17.10 12.13
C TRP A 265 -0.66 -15.73 12.46
N LEU A 266 -0.34 -14.71 11.67
CA LEU A 266 -0.86 -13.36 11.89
C LEU A 266 -2.35 -13.23 11.59
N ARG A 267 -2.90 -14.02 10.66
CA ARG A 267 -4.36 -14.16 10.50
C ARG A 267 -5.03 -14.65 11.76
N GLN A 268 -4.45 -15.66 12.41
CA GLN A 268 -4.99 -16.18 13.67
C GLN A 268 -4.84 -15.16 14.80
N ALA A 269 -3.70 -14.45 14.87
CA ALA A 269 -3.52 -13.33 15.80
C ALA A 269 -4.61 -12.26 15.62
N ALA A 270 -4.91 -11.87 14.37
CA ALA A 270 -5.96 -10.89 14.08
C ALA A 270 -7.35 -11.38 14.53
N LYS A 271 -7.66 -12.68 14.37
CA LYS A 271 -8.93 -13.26 14.82
C LYS A 271 -9.11 -13.24 16.34
N VAL A 272 -8.05 -13.53 17.10
CA VAL A 272 -8.12 -13.62 18.57
C VAL A 272 -7.77 -12.31 19.28
N GLY A 273 -7.30 -11.29 18.55
CA GLY A 273 -6.74 -10.06 19.10
C GLY A 273 -7.75 -9.03 19.62
N GLY A 274 -9.03 -9.15 19.27
CA GLY A 274 -10.04 -8.13 19.60
C GLY A 274 -9.61 -6.74 19.11
N LYS A 275 -9.50 -5.76 20.01
CA LYS A 275 -9.01 -4.41 19.68
C LYS A 275 -7.55 -4.38 19.18
N ARG A 276 -6.73 -5.38 19.53
CA ARG A 276 -5.33 -5.49 19.10
C ARG A 276 -5.18 -6.17 17.73
N ALA A 277 -6.28 -6.57 17.09
CA ALA A 277 -6.27 -7.22 15.78
C ALA A 277 -5.62 -6.35 14.68
N GLU A 278 -5.68 -5.02 14.83
CA GLU A 278 -5.08 -4.08 13.90
C GLU A 278 -3.55 -4.25 13.82
N HIS A 279 -2.87 -4.47 14.94
CA HIS A 279 -1.41 -4.66 14.97
C HIS A 279 -0.99 -5.95 14.25
N ALA A 280 -1.74 -7.03 14.46
CA ALA A 280 -1.52 -8.28 13.72
C ALA A 280 -1.79 -8.09 12.22
N SER A 281 -2.81 -7.31 11.86
CA SER A 281 -3.13 -6.96 10.48
C SER A 281 -2.03 -6.13 9.82
N MET A 282 -1.44 -5.16 10.52
CA MET A 282 -0.31 -4.38 10.02
C MET A 282 0.92 -5.25 9.77
N LEU A 283 1.30 -6.09 10.74
CA LEU A 283 2.42 -7.04 10.56
C LEU A 283 2.18 -7.98 9.38
N PHE A 284 0.94 -8.45 9.23
CA PHE A 284 0.56 -9.31 8.13
C PHE A 284 0.75 -8.61 6.77
N GLN A 285 0.33 -7.35 6.67
CA GLN A 285 0.53 -6.58 5.44
C GLN A 285 2.00 -6.22 5.18
N ASP A 286 2.80 -6.04 6.22
CA ASP A 286 4.24 -5.79 6.09
C ASP A 286 4.97 -7.01 5.49
N ILE A 287 4.73 -8.20 6.05
CA ILE A 287 5.24 -9.48 5.52
C ILE A 287 4.84 -9.66 4.06
N ARG A 288 3.56 -9.44 3.78
CA ARG A 288 3.01 -9.55 2.43
C ARG A 288 3.65 -8.56 1.47
N SER A 289 3.86 -7.31 1.89
CA SER A 289 4.52 -6.28 1.10
C SER A 289 5.97 -6.68 0.81
N ARG A 290 6.71 -7.13 1.82
CA ARG A 290 8.08 -7.64 1.64
C ARG A 290 8.10 -8.79 0.63
N ARG A 291 7.18 -9.74 0.72
CA ARG A 291 7.09 -10.88 -0.20
C ARG A 291 6.84 -10.47 -1.66
N LEU A 292 6.02 -9.45 -1.89
CA LEU A 292 5.65 -9.00 -3.24
C LEU A 292 6.69 -8.06 -3.88
N TYR A 293 7.38 -7.27 -3.07
CA TYR A 293 8.19 -6.15 -3.55
C TYR A 293 9.69 -6.30 -3.27
N LYS A 294 10.14 -7.21 -2.39
CA LYS A 294 11.57 -7.42 -2.09
C LYS A 294 12.40 -7.60 -3.38
N ASN A 295 11.97 -8.49 -4.27
CA ASN A 295 12.69 -8.76 -5.51
C ASN A 295 12.73 -7.58 -6.50
N LEU A 296 11.78 -6.65 -6.42
CA LEU A 296 11.77 -5.44 -7.27
C LEU A 296 12.69 -4.33 -6.74
N THR A 297 13.12 -4.46 -5.49
CA THR A 297 13.82 -3.42 -4.74
C THR A 297 15.21 -3.86 -4.26
N THR A 298 15.62 -5.09 -4.59
CA THR A 298 16.90 -5.68 -4.16
C THR A 298 18.08 -4.83 -4.60
N ASP A 299 18.08 -4.39 -5.86
CA ASP A 299 19.15 -3.62 -6.51
C ASP A 299 18.90 -2.10 -6.46
N LYS A 300 17.94 -1.64 -5.63
CA LYS A 300 17.49 -0.24 -5.61
C LYS A 300 17.61 0.35 -4.21
N ASN A 301 17.88 1.66 -4.18
CA ASN A 301 17.96 2.47 -2.95
C ASN A 301 16.58 2.83 -2.36
N VAL A 302 15.58 1.98 -2.60
CA VAL A 302 14.20 2.14 -2.15
C VAL A 302 13.66 0.83 -1.60
N GLU A 303 12.62 0.90 -0.79
CA GLU A 303 11.85 -0.26 -0.33
C GLU A 303 10.36 0.07 -0.23
N VAL A 304 9.52 -0.95 -0.41
CA VAL A 304 8.07 -0.82 -0.23
C VAL A 304 7.71 -1.34 1.16
N ARG A 305 7.02 -0.51 1.94
CA ARG A 305 6.48 -0.86 3.26
C ARG A 305 4.97 -0.68 3.27
N PHE A 306 4.29 -1.35 4.18
CA PHE A 306 2.88 -1.08 4.45
C PHE A 306 2.73 -0.05 5.58
N THR A 307 1.82 0.90 5.40
CA THR A 307 1.57 1.99 6.34
C THR A 307 0.06 2.13 6.56
N ALA A 308 -0.35 3.03 7.46
CA ALA A 308 -1.76 3.40 7.62
C ALA A 308 -2.41 3.95 6.33
N LYS A 309 -1.62 4.40 5.34
CA LYS A 309 -2.09 4.84 4.02
C LYS A 309 -2.09 3.71 2.97
N GLY A 310 -1.76 2.48 3.38
CA GLY A 310 -1.52 1.36 2.48
C GLY A 310 -0.03 1.25 2.11
N ARG A 311 0.25 0.73 0.92
CA ARG A 311 1.62 0.56 0.42
C ARG A 311 2.28 1.93 0.23
N ALA A 312 3.56 2.03 0.56
CA ALA A 312 4.34 3.25 0.43
C ALA A 312 5.79 2.93 0.09
N LEU A 313 6.39 3.72 -0.78
CA LEU A 313 7.80 3.63 -1.15
C LEU A 313 8.64 4.52 -0.23
N PHE A 314 9.75 4.00 0.28
CA PHE A 314 10.66 4.71 1.18
C PHE A 314 12.10 4.69 0.64
N ALA A 315 12.85 5.77 0.87
CA ALA A 315 14.27 5.82 0.55
C ALA A 315 15.10 5.02 1.58
N LYS A 316 16.01 4.16 1.10
CA LYS A 316 16.98 3.44 1.96
C LYS A 316 18.18 4.30 2.36
N GLU A 317 18.45 5.36 1.59
CA GLU A 317 19.58 6.28 1.73
C GLU A 317 19.14 7.72 1.47
N ASP A 318 20.03 8.68 1.74
CA ASP A 318 19.82 10.07 1.33
C ASP A 318 19.93 10.19 -0.20
N ILE A 319 18.94 10.81 -0.84
CA ILE A 319 18.89 11.03 -2.29
C ILE A 319 18.97 12.53 -2.57
N ALA A 320 19.93 12.93 -3.40
CA ALA A 320 20.07 14.32 -3.80
C ALA A 320 18.99 14.75 -4.80
N LYS A 321 18.74 16.06 -4.87
CA LYS A 321 17.86 16.66 -5.89
C LYS A 321 18.34 16.29 -7.30
N ASP A 322 17.39 16.14 -8.23
CA ASP A 322 17.58 15.87 -9.66
C ASP A 322 18.27 14.52 -9.94
N LYS A 323 18.32 13.62 -8.95
CA LYS A 323 18.84 12.27 -9.11
C LYS A 323 17.73 11.29 -9.49
N LEU A 324 18.07 10.37 -10.39
CA LEU A 324 17.27 9.19 -10.69
C LEU A 324 17.17 8.33 -9.42
N ILE A 325 15.94 8.08 -8.98
CA ILE A 325 15.63 7.18 -7.88
C ILE A 325 15.60 5.74 -8.41
N PHE A 326 14.84 5.52 -9.48
CA PHE A 326 14.80 4.27 -10.26
C PHE A 326 14.12 4.49 -11.61
N ASP A 327 14.40 3.60 -12.57
CA ASP A 327 13.58 3.40 -13.76
C ASP A 327 12.63 2.20 -13.59
N ASP A 328 11.48 2.25 -14.27
CA ASP A 328 10.48 1.18 -14.23
C ASP A 328 9.90 0.93 -15.63
N ARG A 329 9.58 -0.33 -15.90
CA ARG A 329 9.02 -0.79 -17.17
C ARG A 329 7.60 -1.33 -16.94
N PRO A 330 6.63 -1.01 -17.81
CA PRO A 330 5.29 -1.50 -17.62
C PRO A 330 5.23 -3.02 -17.82
N ILE A 331 4.54 -3.72 -16.92
CA ILE A 331 4.21 -5.14 -17.07
C ILE A 331 3.02 -5.35 -18.02
N LEU A 332 2.22 -4.30 -18.22
CA LEU A 332 1.05 -4.26 -19.09
C LEU A 332 0.94 -2.85 -19.64
N LEU A 333 0.69 -2.70 -20.94
CA LEU A 333 0.53 -1.40 -21.58
C LEU A 333 -0.47 -1.46 -22.73
N ALA A 334 -1.09 -0.33 -23.03
CA ALA A 334 -1.91 -0.09 -24.21
C ALA A 334 -1.83 1.39 -24.60
N GLN A 335 -1.91 1.67 -25.89
CA GLN A 335 -1.94 3.04 -26.38
C GLN A 335 -3.23 3.73 -25.94
N THR A 336 -3.15 5.00 -25.62
CA THR A 336 -4.32 5.80 -25.25
C THR A 336 -5.15 6.12 -26.49
N ASN A 337 -6.47 6.24 -26.32
CA ASN A 337 -7.39 6.42 -27.45
C ASN A 337 -7.14 7.73 -28.21
N ASP A 338 -6.69 8.79 -27.52
CA ASP A 338 -6.37 10.10 -28.08
C ASP A 338 -5.08 10.12 -28.91
N SER A 339 -4.26 9.07 -28.85
CA SER A 339 -3.01 8.96 -29.60
C SER A 339 -2.95 7.74 -30.51
N SER A 340 -4.06 7.02 -30.71
CA SER A 340 -4.10 5.75 -31.45
C SER A 340 -3.76 5.86 -32.94
N ASP A 341 -3.80 7.06 -33.52
CA ASP A 341 -3.36 7.36 -34.88
C ASP A 341 -1.84 7.50 -35.04
N ILE A 342 -1.14 7.75 -33.94
CA ILE A 342 0.32 7.86 -33.98
C ILE A 342 0.88 6.45 -33.95
N ARG A 343 1.43 6.01 -35.09
CA ARG A 343 1.98 4.65 -35.20
C ARG A 343 3.04 4.39 -34.15
N ALA A 344 2.85 3.34 -33.36
CA ALA A 344 3.77 2.91 -32.32
C ALA A 344 3.78 1.38 -32.15
N CYS A 345 4.82 0.86 -31.50
CA CYS A 345 4.95 -0.55 -31.22
C CYS A 345 3.99 -0.97 -30.10
N SER A 346 3.04 -1.84 -30.42
CA SER A 346 2.02 -2.35 -29.49
C SER A 346 2.58 -3.09 -28.27
N THR A 347 3.83 -3.57 -28.33
CA THR A 347 4.48 -4.36 -27.25
C THR A 347 5.38 -3.52 -26.34
N CYS A 348 6.00 -2.45 -26.86
CA CYS A 348 7.02 -1.71 -26.12
C CYS A 348 6.89 -0.19 -26.17
N ALA A 349 5.82 0.34 -26.77
CA ALA A 349 5.52 1.76 -26.87
C ALA A 349 6.53 2.61 -27.68
N LYS A 350 7.52 1.99 -28.35
CA LYS A 350 8.44 2.72 -29.24
C LYS A 350 7.64 3.37 -30.37
N THR A 351 7.87 4.66 -30.63
CA THR A 351 7.16 5.38 -31.71
C THR A 351 7.74 4.99 -33.06
N LEU A 352 6.88 4.66 -34.02
CA LEU A 352 7.22 4.14 -35.36
C LEU A 352 6.69 5.03 -36.49
N GLN A 353 6.32 6.26 -36.15
CA GLN A 353 5.76 7.24 -37.08
C GLN A 353 6.77 7.59 -38.20
N THR A 354 6.28 7.67 -39.43
CA THR A 354 7.08 8.15 -40.57
C THR A 354 7.16 9.67 -40.57
N ALA A 355 8.09 10.24 -41.35
CA ALA A 355 8.15 11.69 -41.55
C ALA A 355 6.85 12.23 -42.14
N GLU A 356 6.31 11.55 -43.16
CA GLU A 356 5.04 11.90 -43.81
C GLU A 356 3.87 11.95 -42.81
N GLU A 357 3.80 10.99 -41.89
CA GLU A 357 2.76 10.95 -40.85
C GLU A 357 2.92 12.04 -39.80
N TYR A 358 4.14 12.45 -39.49
CA TYR A 358 4.40 13.51 -38.52
C TYR A 358 4.09 14.90 -39.08
N PHE A 359 4.54 15.20 -40.30
CA PHE A 359 4.33 16.51 -40.93
C PHE A 359 2.95 16.63 -41.61
N GLY A 360 2.26 15.51 -41.84
CA GLY A 360 1.03 15.44 -42.61
C GLY A 360 1.31 15.41 -44.11
N ARG A 361 0.59 14.55 -44.85
CA ARG A 361 0.84 14.29 -46.29
C ARG A 361 0.88 15.56 -47.12
N GLU A 362 -0.09 16.45 -46.91
CA GLU A 362 -0.20 17.67 -47.70
C GLU A 362 1.03 18.60 -47.55
N SER A 363 1.49 18.81 -46.31
CA SER A 363 2.68 19.63 -46.02
C SER A 363 3.95 18.95 -46.53
N PHE A 364 4.04 17.63 -46.33
CA PHE A 364 5.16 16.83 -46.77
C PHE A 364 5.29 16.84 -48.29
N ASP A 365 4.20 16.72 -49.03
CA ASP A 365 4.18 16.69 -50.49
C ASP A 365 4.53 18.02 -51.14
N LYS A 366 4.08 19.13 -50.54
CA LYS A 366 4.32 20.49 -51.05
C LYS A 366 5.73 21.01 -50.78
N ASN A 367 6.56 20.30 -50.00
CA ASN A 367 7.85 20.80 -49.54
C ASN A 367 9.03 19.87 -49.92
N PRO A 368 9.65 20.06 -51.09
CA PRO A 368 10.80 19.25 -51.54
C PRO A 368 12.02 19.34 -50.61
N ALA A 369 12.25 20.50 -49.98
CA ALA A 369 13.35 20.67 -49.04
C ALA A 369 13.14 19.79 -47.79
N LEU A 370 11.92 19.74 -47.27
CA LEU A 370 11.54 18.87 -46.17
C LEU A 370 11.73 17.38 -46.54
N LYS A 371 11.30 16.97 -47.74
CA LYS A 371 11.51 15.59 -48.23
C LYS A 371 13.00 15.22 -48.22
N LYS A 372 13.85 16.05 -48.83
CA LYS A 372 15.30 15.81 -48.91
C LYS A 372 15.96 15.69 -47.53
N ILE A 373 15.61 16.58 -46.60
CA ILE A 373 16.19 16.58 -45.26
C ILE A 373 15.71 15.35 -44.46
N THR A 374 14.44 14.97 -44.58
CA THR A 374 13.89 13.81 -43.87
C THR A 374 14.38 12.49 -44.43
N GLU A 375 14.56 12.34 -45.74
CA GLU A 375 15.18 11.15 -46.35
C GLU A 375 16.57 10.82 -45.78
N THR A 376 17.33 11.86 -45.43
CA THR A 376 18.70 11.75 -44.94
C THR A 376 18.77 11.62 -43.40
N HIS A 377 17.94 12.37 -42.68
CA HIS A 377 18.10 12.55 -41.23
C HIS A 377 16.98 11.94 -40.38
N TRP A 378 15.84 11.57 -40.97
CA TRP A 378 14.77 10.88 -40.23
C TRP A 378 15.19 9.44 -39.93
N PRO A 379 15.02 8.95 -38.68
CA PRO A 379 15.39 7.59 -38.35
C PRO A 379 14.52 6.58 -39.09
N LYS A 380 15.14 5.60 -39.73
CA LYS A 380 14.47 4.50 -40.41
C LYS A 380 14.24 3.37 -39.42
N TYR A 381 13.00 2.88 -39.36
CA TYR A 381 12.60 1.77 -38.52
C TYR A 381 11.90 0.72 -39.38
N ASP A 382 12.22 -0.55 -39.12
CA ASP A 382 11.41 -1.64 -39.65
C ASP A 382 10.08 -1.67 -38.91
N VAL A 383 8.99 -1.55 -39.66
CA VAL A 383 7.63 -1.65 -39.14
C VAL A 383 7.08 -3.00 -39.55
N ILE A 384 6.82 -3.84 -38.55
CA ILE A 384 6.30 -5.18 -38.74
C ILE A 384 4.84 -5.19 -38.28
N SER A 385 3.92 -5.63 -39.13
CA SER A 385 2.52 -5.83 -38.76
C SER A 385 2.31 -7.21 -38.14
N CYS A 386 1.15 -7.40 -37.51
CA CYS A 386 0.64 -8.75 -37.24
C CYS A 386 0.53 -9.56 -38.55
N LEU A 387 0.69 -10.88 -38.46
CA LEU A 387 0.53 -11.80 -39.59
C LEU A 387 -0.94 -12.07 -39.93
N HIS A 388 -1.86 -11.69 -39.04
CA HIS A 388 -3.26 -12.05 -39.11
C HIS A 388 -4.17 -10.84 -39.28
N CYS A 389 -3.84 -9.68 -38.70
CA CYS A 389 -4.63 -8.45 -38.79
C CYS A 389 -3.78 -7.22 -39.13
N ASP A 390 -4.46 -6.11 -39.42
CA ASP A 390 -3.90 -4.80 -39.77
C ASP A 390 -3.93 -3.78 -38.61
N GLN A 391 -4.32 -4.22 -37.41
CA GLN A 391 -4.59 -3.33 -36.28
C GLN A 391 -3.36 -3.01 -35.42
N GLU A 392 -2.35 -3.90 -35.36
CA GLU A 392 -1.17 -3.73 -34.50
C GLU A 392 0.14 -3.74 -35.28
N PHE A 393 1.07 -2.88 -34.84
CA PHE A 393 2.42 -2.72 -35.40
C PHE A 393 3.51 -2.96 -34.35
N TYR A 394 4.67 -3.39 -34.81
CA TYR A 394 5.79 -3.80 -33.96
C TYR A 394 7.13 -3.29 -34.51
N CYS A 395 8.05 -2.97 -33.60
CA CYS A 395 9.40 -2.51 -33.95
C CYS A 395 10.39 -3.63 -34.30
N SER A 396 9.99 -4.89 -34.14
CA SER A 396 10.82 -6.08 -34.37
C SER A 396 9.95 -7.36 -34.36
N ASN A 397 10.45 -8.44 -34.96
CA ASN A 397 9.81 -9.76 -34.89
C ASN A 397 9.69 -10.25 -33.44
N LEU A 398 10.71 -9.99 -32.61
CA LEU A 398 10.67 -10.30 -31.17
C LEU A 398 9.48 -9.63 -30.47
N CYS A 399 9.21 -8.36 -30.78
CA CYS A 399 8.04 -7.66 -30.22
C CYS A 399 6.71 -8.25 -30.72
N ARG A 400 6.62 -8.64 -32.01
CA ARG A 400 5.43 -9.28 -32.58
C ARG A 400 5.15 -10.63 -31.90
N GLU A 401 6.16 -11.49 -31.80
CA GLU A 401 6.06 -12.80 -31.16
C GLU A 401 5.70 -12.68 -29.68
N SER A 402 6.38 -11.77 -28.96
CA SER A 402 6.05 -11.48 -27.56
C SER A 402 4.62 -10.99 -27.38
N ALA A 403 4.08 -10.16 -28.28
CA ALA A 403 2.69 -9.75 -28.22
C ALA A 403 1.73 -10.94 -28.45
N TRP A 404 2.01 -11.76 -29.47
CA TRP A 404 1.23 -12.95 -29.78
C TRP A 404 1.14 -13.91 -28.59
N GLU A 405 2.29 -14.23 -28.00
CA GLU A 405 2.39 -15.12 -26.85
C GLU A 405 1.68 -14.58 -25.61
N GLN A 406 1.76 -13.26 -25.38
CA GLN A 406 1.24 -12.65 -24.16
C GLN A 406 -0.26 -12.33 -24.25
N HIS A 407 -0.77 -11.81 -25.36
CA HIS A 407 -2.16 -11.34 -25.40
C HIS A 407 -2.79 -11.31 -26.80
N HIS A 408 -2.01 -11.02 -27.84
CA HIS A 408 -2.56 -10.72 -29.17
C HIS A 408 -3.19 -11.94 -29.85
N GLN A 409 -2.79 -13.17 -29.51
CA GLN A 409 -3.47 -14.37 -30.03
C GLN A 409 -4.98 -14.41 -29.69
N ILE A 410 -5.40 -13.72 -28.62
CA ILE A 410 -6.81 -13.59 -28.20
C ILE A 410 -7.43 -12.32 -28.76
N LEU A 411 -6.64 -11.24 -28.83
CA LEU A 411 -7.09 -9.90 -29.21
C LEU A 411 -6.88 -9.56 -30.70
N CYS A 412 -6.53 -10.56 -31.52
CA CYS A 412 -6.43 -10.39 -32.95
C CYS A 412 -7.83 -10.42 -33.59
N THR A 413 -8.18 -9.36 -34.33
CA THR A 413 -9.49 -9.20 -34.98
C THR A 413 -9.81 -10.29 -36.02
N SER A 414 -8.77 -10.89 -36.60
CA SER A 414 -8.91 -12.01 -37.54
C SER A 414 -9.05 -13.37 -36.88
N VAL A 415 -8.76 -13.47 -35.57
CA VAL A 415 -8.95 -14.69 -34.77
C VAL A 415 -10.26 -14.62 -33.99
N ASN A 416 -10.57 -13.46 -33.42
CA ASN A 416 -11.75 -13.23 -32.61
C ASN A 416 -12.51 -12.00 -33.13
N GLU A 417 -13.61 -12.27 -33.82
CA GLU A 417 -14.44 -11.22 -34.42
C GLU A 417 -15.06 -10.27 -33.38
N SER A 418 -15.32 -10.75 -32.15
CA SER A 418 -15.84 -9.90 -31.08
C SER A 418 -14.91 -8.74 -30.73
N VAL A 419 -13.60 -8.87 -31.03
CA VAL A 419 -12.60 -7.84 -30.78
C VAL A 419 -12.74 -6.65 -31.73
N LYS A 420 -13.33 -6.81 -32.92
CA LYS A 420 -13.59 -5.69 -33.84
C LYS A 420 -14.40 -4.58 -33.15
N LYS A 421 -15.43 -4.98 -32.39
CA LYS A 421 -16.26 -4.05 -31.59
C LYS A 421 -15.46 -3.24 -30.57
N LEU A 422 -14.41 -3.83 -29.99
CA LEU A 422 -13.54 -3.12 -29.05
C LEU A 422 -12.70 -2.05 -29.77
N TYR A 423 -12.16 -2.35 -30.94
CA TYR A 423 -11.46 -1.36 -31.78
C TYR A 423 -12.41 -0.25 -32.23
N ASP A 424 -13.64 -0.59 -32.64
CA ASP A 424 -14.67 0.40 -33.00
C ASP A 424 -14.96 1.36 -31.85
N VAL A 425 -15.08 0.86 -30.61
CA VAL A 425 -15.27 1.71 -29.43
C VAL A 425 -14.06 2.61 -29.17
N CYS A 426 -12.83 2.11 -29.35
CA CYS A 426 -11.63 2.93 -29.18
C CYS A 426 -11.60 4.09 -30.20
N GLU A 427 -11.96 3.81 -31.45
CA GLU A 427 -12.04 4.80 -32.53
C GLU A 427 -13.17 5.83 -32.31
N GLN A 428 -14.35 5.38 -31.86
CA GLN A 428 -15.45 6.28 -31.49
C GLN A 428 -15.07 7.21 -30.34
N TYR A 429 -14.42 6.67 -29.30
CA TYR A 429 -13.97 7.45 -28.16
C TYR A 429 -12.96 8.53 -28.58
N LYS A 430 -12.06 8.22 -29.52
CA LYS A 430 -11.13 9.21 -30.10
C LYS A 430 -11.89 10.38 -30.73
N LYS A 431 -12.85 10.10 -31.62
CA LYS A 431 -13.66 11.14 -32.30
C LYS A 431 -14.44 12.00 -31.31
N LEU A 432 -14.93 11.41 -30.23
CA LEU A 432 -15.60 12.16 -29.16
C LEU A 432 -14.63 13.10 -28.43
N MET A 433 -13.41 12.64 -28.14
CA MET A 433 -12.39 13.47 -27.50
C MET A 433 -12.02 14.69 -28.35
N GLU A 434 -11.98 14.55 -29.68
CA GLU A 434 -11.79 15.66 -30.63
C GLU A 434 -12.92 16.70 -30.56
N SER A 435 -14.14 16.27 -30.20
CA SER A 435 -15.31 17.14 -29.96
C SER A 435 -15.44 17.67 -28.52
N ASN A 436 -14.40 17.49 -27.70
CA ASN A 436 -14.35 17.84 -26.26
C ASN A 436 -15.40 17.10 -25.40
N GLN A 437 -15.97 16.00 -25.89
CA GLN A 437 -16.79 15.07 -25.11
C GLN A 437 -15.91 13.90 -24.63
N ARG A 438 -15.87 13.66 -23.31
CA ARG A 438 -14.91 12.72 -22.69
C ARG A 438 -15.53 11.45 -22.12
N VAL A 439 -16.82 11.25 -22.37
CA VAL A 439 -17.61 10.14 -21.85
C VAL A 439 -18.43 9.59 -22.99
N LEU A 440 -18.28 8.29 -23.25
CA LEU A 440 -19.22 7.54 -24.05
C LEU A 440 -20.18 6.86 -23.07
N GLU A 441 -21.29 7.53 -22.78
CA GLU A 441 -22.22 7.15 -21.72
C GLU A 441 -22.72 5.71 -21.89
N GLY A 442 -22.70 4.92 -20.81
CA GLY A 442 -23.05 3.50 -20.83
C GLY A 442 -22.03 2.56 -21.51
N VAL A 443 -20.98 3.10 -22.15
CA VAL A 443 -19.96 2.30 -22.85
C VAL A 443 -18.59 2.46 -22.19
N TRP A 444 -18.00 3.66 -22.14
CA TRP A 444 -16.70 3.85 -21.52
C TRP A 444 -16.45 5.30 -21.07
N ASN A 445 -16.04 5.47 -19.82
CA ASN A 445 -15.79 6.76 -19.18
C ASN A 445 -14.53 6.76 -18.31
N ALA A 446 -13.63 5.79 -18.51
CA ALA A 446 -12.40 5.68 -17.74
C ALA A 446 -11.29 6.57 -18.33
N ALA A 447 -10.30 6.88 -17.49
CA ALA A 447 -9.09 7.63 -17.87
C ALA A 447 -8.15 6.91 -18.84
N PHE A 448 -8.29 5.60 -18.96
CA PHE A 448 -7.41 4.72 -19.73
C PHE A 448 -8.19 4.00 -20.83
N SER A 449 -7.49 3.52 -21.86
CA SER A 449 -8.11 2.80 -22.97
C SER A 449 -8.77 1.48 -22.49
N PRO A 450 -9.98 1.13 -22.94
CA PRO A 450 -10.57 -0.17 -22.62
C PRO A 450 -9.72 -1.33 -23.16
N MET A 451 -8.87 -1.09 -24.16
CA MET A 451 -7.90 -2.05 -24.65
C MET A 451 -6.94 -2.55 -23.56
N LEU A 452 -6.58 -1.69 -22.59
CA LEU A 452 -5.72 -2.10 -21.49
C LEU A 452 -6.37 -3.17 -20.60
N LEU A 453 -7.69 -3.05 -20.37
CA LEU A 453 -8.47 -4.01 -19.60
C LEU A 453 -8.59 -5.35 -20.34
N ALA A 454 -8.84 -5.31 -21.65
CA ALA A 454 -8.83 -6.50 -22.50
C ALA A 454 -7.45 -7.18 -22.48
N ARG A 455 -6.36 -6.41 -22.62
CA ARG A 455 -4.99 -6.95 -22.55
C ARG A 455 -4.67 -7.59 -21.21
N LEU A 456 -5.19 -7.06 -20.10
CA LEU A 456 -5.01 -7.67 -18.78
C LEU A 456 -5.59 -9.09 -18.76
N TRP A 457 -6.86 -9.27 -19.17
CA TRP A 457 -7.49 -10.59 -19.20
C TRP A 457 -6.82 -11.52 -20.20
N ALA A 458 -6.50 -11.03 -21.40
CA ALA A 458 -5.80 -11.82 -22.41
C ALA A 458 -4.44 -12.31 -21.91
N THR A 459 -3.69 -11.46 -21.18
CA THR A 459 -2.43 -11.83 -20.52
C THR A 459 -2.62 -12.96 -19.51
N ILE A 460 -3.67 -12.88 -18.70
CA ILE A 460 -3.98 -13.92 -17.71
C ILE A 460 -4.36 -15.24 -18.41
N VAL A 461 -5.19 -15.20 -19.45
CA VAL A 461 -5.59 -16.41 -20.20
C VAL A 461 -4.37 -17.07 -20.84
N CYS A 462 -3.56 -16.30 -21.57
CA CYS A 462 -2.40 -16.83 -22.29
C CYS A 462 -1.40 -17.46 -21.32
N GLU A 463 -1.15 -16.82 -20.19
CA GLU A 463 -0.26 -17.36 -19.16
C GLU A 463 -0.83 -18.61 -18.50
N ALA A 464 -2.14 -18.66 -18.19
CA ALA A 464 -2.76 -19.86 -17.63
C ALA A 464 -2.68 -21.05 -18.59
N LYS A 465 -2.92 -20.81 -19.89
CA LYS A 465 -2.76 -21.80 -20.97
C LYS A 465 -1.31 -22.28 -21.08
N ARG A 466 -0.34 -21.37 -20.98
CA ARG A 466 1.08 -21.71 -21.02
C ARG A 466 1.50 -22.57 -19.82
N GLN A 467 1.00 -22.27 -18.63
CA GLN A 467 1.24 -23.07 -17.41
C GLN A 467 0.65 -24.48 -17.53
N ALA A 468 -0.59 -24.59 -18.02
CA ALA A 468 -1.22 -25.87 -18.30
C ALA A 468 -0.39 -26.71 -19.28
N LYS A 469 0.01 -26.11 -20.41
CA LYS A 469 0.82 -26.77 -21.44
C LYS A 469 2.18 -27.24 -20.92
N THR A 470 2.84 -26.43 -20.09
CA THR A 470 4.13 -26.79 -19.46
C THR A 470 4.00 -28.06 -18.61
N ARG A 471 2.80 -28.33 -18.08
CA ARG A 471 2.49 -29.51 -17.29
C ARG A 471 1.92 -30.69 -18.10
N GLY A 472 1.84 -30.56 -19.42
CA GLY A 472 1.21 -31.56 -20.31
C GLY A 472 -0.32 -31.54 -20.31
N ALA A 473 -0.97 -30.53 -19.73
CA ALA A 473 -2.43 -30.38 -19.75
C ALA A 473 -2.89 -29.44 -20.88
N SER A 474 -4.05 -29.74 -21.47
CA SER A 474 -4.67 -28.91 -22.51
C SER A 474 -5.58 -27.80 -21.95
N VAL A 475 -6.09 -27.98 -20.73
CA VAL A 475 -7.00 -27.06 -20.04
C VAL A 475 -6.35 -26.56 -18.74
N PRO A 476 -6.38 -25.24 -18.45
CA PRO A 476 -5.88 -24.72 -17.18
C PRO A 476 -6.73 -25.16 -15.98
N GLU A 477 -6.06 -25.61 -14.92
CA GLU A 477 -6.66 -25.85 -13.61
C GLU A 477 -6.57 -24.59 -12.72
N ASP A 478 -7.19 -24.63 -11.54
CA ASP A 478 -7.17 -23.53 -10.57
C ASP A 478 -5.77 -22.99 -10.33
N ARG A 479 -4.79 -23.88 -10.14
CA ARG A 479 -3.36 -23.57 -9.95
C ARG A 479 -2.75 -22.74 -11.09
N ASP A 480 -3.19 -22.96 -12.33
CA ASP A 480 -2.62 -22.31 -13.50
C ASP A 480 -3.17 -20.87 -13.59
N TRP A 481 -4.48 -20.70 -13.35
CA TRP A 481 -5.14 -19.39 -13.21
C TRP A 481 -4.59 -18.57 -12.06
N ILE A 482 -4.38 -19.23 -10.94
CA ILE A 482 -3.74 -18.71 -9.73
C ILE A 482 -2.41 -18.05 -10.11
N ARG A 483 -1.52 -18.81 -10.76
CA ARG A 483 -0.19 -18.34 -11.14
C ARG A 483 -0.26 -17.22 -12.18
N ALA A 484 -1.15 -17.31 -13.16
CA ALA A 484 -1.35 -16.28 -14.17
C ALA A 484 -1.83 -14.94 -13.59
N LYS A 485 -2.66 -14.97 -12.55
CA LYS A 485 -3.15 -13.77 -11.85
C LYS A 485 -2.11 -13.15 -10.91
N LEU A 486 -1.04 -13.87 -10.57
CA LEU A 486 -0.07 -13.49 -9.53
C LEU A 486 0.60 -12.12 -9.77
N PRO A 487 1.11 -11.78 -10.97
CA PRO A 487 1.77 -10.48 -11.19
C PRO A 487 0.87 -9.29 -10.87
N PHE A 488 -0.43 -9.45 -11.10
CA PHE A 488 -1.42 -8.38 -10.92
C PHE A 488 -1.88 -8.23 -9.47
N ARG A 489 -1.67 -9.21 -8.58
CA ARG A 489 -2.18 -9.12 -7.20
C ARG A 489 -1.51 -8.03 -6.35
N ARG A 490 -0.45 -7.39 -6.83
CA ARG A 490 0.18 -6.24 -6.18
C ARG A 490 -0.59 -4.94 -6.38
N TYR A 491 -1.56 -4.89 -7.30
CA TYR A 491 -2.35 -3.69 -7.63
C TYR A 491 -3.77 -3.77 -7.07
N ILE A 492 -3.87 -4.00 -5.76
CA ILE A 492 -5.16 -4.05 -5.08
C ILE A 492 -5.73 -2.64 -4.98
N ALA A 493 -6.95 -2.45 -5.47
CA ALA A 493 -7.73 -1.22 -5.41
C ALA A 493 -9.23 -1.55 -5.50
N PHE A 494 -10.07 -0.67 -4.96
CA PHE A 494 -11.52 -0.82 -4.94
C PHE A 494 -12.18 0.55 -5.02
N GLY A 495 -13.41 0.60 -5.54
CA GLY A 495 -14.24 1.80 -5.50
C GLY A 495 -15.51 1.61 -4.69
N PRO A 496 -16.20 2.72 -4.38
CA PRO A 496 -17.40 2.73 -3.55
C PRO A 496 -18.65 2.19 -4.28
N CYS A 497 -18.63 2.07 -5.60
CA CYS A 497 -19.74 1.58 -6.43
C CYS A 497 -19.26 0.58 -7.48
N SER A 498 -20.19 -0.20 -8.02
CA SER A 498 -19.91 -1.10 -9.14
C SER A 498 -19.69 -0.29 -10.43
N TYR A 499 -18.52 -0.45 -11.04
CA TYR A 499 -18.19 0.20 -12.29
C TYR A 499 -18.84 -0.53 -13.47
N ALA A 500 -18.95 -1.86 -13.39
CA ALA A 500 -19.64 -2.69 -14.37
C ALA A 500 -21.07 -2.17 -14.69
N GLN A 501 -21.78 -1.67 -13.67
CA GLN A 501 -23.12 -1.09 -13.82
C GLN A 501 -23.15 0.26 -14.55
N MET A 502 -22.05 1.01 -14.51
CA MET A 502 -21.93 2.30 -15.23
C MET A 502 -21.55 2.13 -16.71
N VAL A 503 -20.97 0.98 -17.07
CA VAL A 503 -20.53 0.67 -18.45
C VAL A 503 -21.07 -0.68 -18.97
N PRO A 504 -22.40 -0.91 -18.93
CA PRO A 504 -22.99 -2.21 -19.23
C PRO A 504 -22.67 -2.71 -20.65
N GLU A 505 -22.53 -1.83 -21.64
CA GLU A 505 -22.19 -2.23 -23.01
C GLU A 505 -20.76 -2.74 -23.11
N MET A 506 -19.81 -2.12 -22.40
CA MET A 506 -18.44 -2.63 -22.39
C MET A 506 -18.32 -3.97 -21.66
N VAL A 507 -19.11 -4.19 -20.60
CA VAL A 507 -19.17 -5.50 -19.95
C VAL A 507 -19.62 -6.58 -20.93
N LYS A 508 -20.62 -6.29 -21.78
CA LYS A 508 -21.08 -7.21 -22.83
C LYS A 508 -19.99 -7.49 -23.87
N ILE A 509 -19.27 -6.45 -24.32
CA ILE A 509 -18.15 -6.60 -25.27
C ILE A 509 -17.06 -7.49 -24.68
N MET A 510 -16.64 -7.23 -23.43
CA MET A 510 -15.61 -8.02 -22.76
C MET A 510 -16.04 -9.47 -22.55
N ARG A 511 -17.29 -9.71 -22.12
CA ARG A 511 -17.84 -11.07 -22.02
C ARG A 511 -17.85 -11.80 -23.36
N ALA A 512 -18.18 -11.10 -24.45
CA ALA A 512 -18.16 -11.69 -25.78
C ALA A 512 -16.74 -12.08 -26.23
N ILE A 513 -15.75 -11.21 -26.00
CA ILE A 513 -14.34 -11.48 -26.32
C ILE A 513 -13.83 -12.71 -25.55
N PHE A 514 -14.18 -12.86 -24.28
CA PHE A 514 -13.66 -13.90 -23.39
C PHE A 514 -14.57 -15.12 -23.21
N LYS A 515 -15.68 -15.22 -23.96
CA LYS A 515 -16.61 -16.36 -23.90
C LYS A 515 -15.93 -17.68 -24.29
N ASP A 516 -15.01 -17.65 -25.24
CA ASP A 516 -14.13 -18.77 -25.63
C ASP A 516 -12.64 -18.35 -25.72
N ALA A 517 -12.37 -17.07 -25.44
CA ALA A 517 -11.09 -16.39 -25.56
C ALA A 517 -10.33 -16.70 -26.87
N GLY A 518 -11.03 -16.98 -27.97
CA GLY A 518 -10.44 -17.38 -29.26
C GLY A 518 -9.56 -18.64 -29.21
N THR A 519 -9.58 -19.38 -28.10
CA THR A 519 -8.63 -20.47 -27.82
C THR A 519 -9.26 -21.71 -27.19
N GLY A 520 -10.60 -21.72 -27.04
CA GLY A 520 -11.36 -22.81 -26.41
C GLY A 520 -11.41 -22.74 -24.87
N ILE A 521 -10.95 -21.64 -24.28
CA ILE A 521 -10.93 -21.42 -22.83
C ILE A 521 -11.87 -20.26 -22.51
N ALA A 522 -12.98 -20.55 -21.84
CA ALA A 522 -13.93 -19.54 -21.41
C ALA A 522 -13.52 -18.90 -20.08
N ILE A 523 -13.64 -17.57 -19.96
CA ILE A 523 -13.65 -16.88 -18.66
C ILE A 523 -15.01 -16.26 -18.44
N ASP A 524 -15.64 -16.60 -17.31
CA ASP A 524 -16.80 -15.88 -16.82
C ASP A 524 -16.38 -14.54 -16.19
N ILE A 525 -16.68 -13.44 -16.88
CA ILE A 525 -16.46 -12.08 -16.38
C ILE A 525 -17.73 -11.64 -15.63
N SER A 526 -17.81 -12.04 -14.36
CA SER A 526 -18.80 -11.50 -13.41
C SER A 526 -18.58 -9.98 -13.20
N GLU A 527 -19.62 -9.27 -12.73
CA GLU A 527 -19.49 -7.84 -12.40
C GLU A 527 -18.38 -7.59 -11.37
N LYS A 528 -18.24 -8.48 -10.39
CA LYS A 528 -17.19 -8.42 -9.37
C LYS A 528 -15.78 -8.59 -9.96
N GLU A 529 -15.58 -9.50 -10.91
CA GLU A 529 -14.30 -9.64 -11.60
C GLU A 529 -14.00 -8.40 -12.43
N PHE A 530 -15.00 -7.88 -13.14
CA PHE A 530 -14.88 -6.64 -13.93
C PHE A 530 -14.46 -5.46 -13.05
N ASP A 531 -15.17 -5.21 -11.95
CA ASP A 531 -14.88 -4.13 -11.02
C ASP A 531 -13.49 -4.27 -10.41
N GLY A 532 -13.12 -5.48 -9.99
CA GLY A 532 -11.80 -5.77 -9.44
C GLY A 532 -10.67 -5.43 -10.40
N ARG A 533 -10.81 -5.77 -11.70
CA ARG A 533 -9.81 -5.43 -12.73
C ARG A 533 -9.84 -3.98 -13.14
N TYR A 534 -11.01 -3.38 -13.17
CA TYR A 534 -11.18 -1.97 -13.44
C TYR A 534 -10.43 -1.13 -12.42
N PHE A 535 -10.71 -1.28 -11.12
CA PHE A 535 -10.06 -0.47 -10.08
C PHE A 535 -8.56 -0.74 -9.98
N GLN A 536 -8.16 -1.99 -10.22
CA GLN A 536 -6.76 -2.38 -10.37
C GLN A 536 -6.03 -1.53 -11.42
N LEU A 537 -6.64 -1.24 -12.57
CA LEU A 537 -6.04 -0.36 -13.58
C LEU A 537 -6.25 1.12 -13.25
N ALA A 538 -7.48 1.53 -12.94
CA ALA A 538 -7.86 2.93 -12.73
C ALA A 538 -6.99 3.65 -11.69
N CYS A 539 -6.57 2.93 -10.63
CA CYS A 539 -5.79 3.51 -9.55
C CYS A 539 -4.27 3.31 -9.68
N ASN A 540 -3.77 2.54 -10.65
CA ASN A 540 -2.36 2.15 -10.71
C ASN A 540 -1.68 2.41 -12.07
N VAL A 541 -2.43 2.83 -13.09
CA VAL A 541 -1.89 3.11 -14.43
C VAL A 541 -1.26 4.50 -14.48
N GLN A 542 -0.11 4.59 -15.15
CA GLN A 542 0.63 5.82 -15.43
C GLN A 542 0.72 6.03 -16.94
N ALA A 543 0.47 7.26 -17.39
CA ALA A 543 0.68 7.65 -18.78
C ALA A 543 2.18 7.84 -19.04
N PHE A 544 2.67 7.36 -20.18
CA PHE A 544 4.05 7.55 -20.61
C PHE A 544 4.18 7.51 -22.15
N SER A 545 5.31 7.96 -22.67
CA SER A 545 5.65 7.93 -24.09
C SER A 545 7.08 7.45 -24.33
N ASP A 546 7.38 7.17 -25.60
CA ASP A 546 8.77 7.04 -26.04
C ASP A 546 9.54 8.33 -25.71
N PRO A 547 10.63 8.28 -24.92
CA PRO A 547 11.43 9.47 -24.63
C PRO A 547 12.23 9.97 -25.84
N THR A 548 12.36 9.14 -26.88
CA THR A 548 13.17 9.40 -28.07
C THR A 548 12.39 9.12 -29.37
N PRO A 549 11.21 9.76 -29.57
CA PRO A 549 10.42 9.53 -30.76
C PRO A 549 11.19 9.99 -32.02
N PRO A 550 10.75 9.54 -33.21
CA PRO A 550 11.43 9.81 -34.48
C PRO A 550 11.78 11.29 -34.69
N PHE A 551 10.86 12.20 -34.40
CA PHE A 551 11.06 13.65 -34.62
C PHE A 551 12.11 14.26 -33.69
N ILE A 552 12.27 13.79 -32.44
CA ILE A 552 13.34 14.23 -31.53
C ILE A 552 14.70 13.77 -32.07
N THR A 553 14.77 12.52 -32.53
CA THR A 553 15.98 11.99 -33.17
C THR A 553 16.31 12.75 -34.45
N PHE A 554 15.31 13.06 -35.27
CA PHE A 554 15.46 13.89 -36.47
C PHE A 554 16.02 15.28 -36.16
N LYS A 555 15.45 16.01 -35.19
CA LYS A 555 15.97 17.32 -34.75
C LYS A 555 17.45 17.26 -34.38
N ARG A 556 17.84 16.23 -33.61
CA ARG A 556 19.24 16.02 -33.19
C ARG A 556 20.15 15.74 -34.40
N ASN A 557 19.70 14.87 -35.31
CA ASN A 557 20.45 14.51 -36.52
C ASN A 557 20.63 15.72 -37.46
N ALA A 558 19.56 16.48 -37.72
CA ALA A 558 19.59 17.68 -38.56
C ALA A 558 20.51 18.76 -37.96
N LYS A 559 20.40 19.03 -36.66
CA LYS A 559 21.27 19.98 -35.96
C LYS A 559 22.75 19.58 -36.05
N SER A 560 23.04 18.29 -35.92
CA SER A 560 24.42 17.76 -36.02
C SER A 560 25.00 17.90 -37.43
N ALA A 561 24.13 17.96 -38.45
CA ALA A 561 24.49 18.23 -39.84
C ALA A 561 24.52 19.73 -40.20
N GLY A 562 24.35 20.63 -39.22
CA GLY A 562 24.31 22.08 -39.46
C GLY A 562 23.04 22.60 -40.12
N LEU A 563 21.96 21.81 -40.12
CA LEU A 563 20.68 22.18 -40.71
C LEU A 563 19.70 22.70 -39.63
N ASP A 564 19.04 23.83 -39.92
CA ASP A 564 17.92 24.30 -39.11
C ASP A 564 16.60 23.69 -39.60
N ALA A 565 16.16 22.65 -38.89
CA ALA A 565 14.89 22.00 -39.13
C ALA A 565 13.73 22.60 -38.30
N ALA A 566 13.99 23.58 -37.42
CA ALA A 566 12.99 24.12 -36.51
C ALA A 566 11.77 24.71 -37.25
N GLN A 567 12.02 25.34 -38.40
CA GLN A 567 10.99 25.91 -39.27
C GLN A 567 9.97 24.90 -39.81
N PHE A 568 10.31 23.61 -39.85
CA PHE A 568 9.41 22.57 -40.36
C PHE A 568 8.64 21.86 -39.25
N MET A 569 9.04 22.04 -37.99
CA MET A 569 8.50 21.28 -36.88
C MET A 569 7.05 21.67 -36.59
N ASN A 570 6.24 20.68 -36.23
CA ASN A 570 4.87 20.94 -35.81
C ASN A 570 4.91 21.71 -34.47
N PRO A 571 4.26 22.88 -34.34
CA PRO A 571 4.17 23.60 -33.08
C PRO A 571 3.43 22.81 -32.00
N GLU A 572 2.52 21.91 -32.38
CA GLU A 572 1.85 20.95 -31.49
C GLU A 572 2.48 19.57 -31.64
N GLU A 573 3.58 19.32 -30.92
CA GLU A 573 4.22 18.01 -30.90
C GLU A 573 3.31 16.96 -30.27
N LYS A 574 2.72 16.11 -31.11
CA LYS A 574 1.93 14.97 -30.65
C LYS A 574 2.82 13.76 -30.42
N PHE A 575 2.56 13.03 -29.33
CA PHE A 575 3.30 11.86 -28.93
C PHE A 575 2.38 10.64 -28.84
N ALA A 576 2.86 9.49 -29.30
CA ALA A 576 2.20 8.22 -29.01
C ALA A 576 2.24 7.98 -27.50
N THR A 577 1.08 8.07 -26.85
CA THR A 577 0.94 8.01 -25.39
C THR A 577 0.34 6.66 -25.01
N PHE A 578 0.88 6.06 -23.96
CA PHE A 578 0.49 4.74 -23.48
C PHE A 578 0.09 4.81 -22.01
N GLY A 579 -0.95 4.08 -21.63
CA GLY A 579 -1.22 3.75 -20.23
C GLY A 579 -0.43 2.49 -19.87
N GLY A 580 0.47 2.59 -18.89
CA GLY A 580 1.27 1.48 -18.39
C GLY A 580 0.95 1.12 -16.93
N LEU A 581 0.94 -0.17 -16.62
CA LEU A 581 0.90 -0.69 -15.25
C LEU A 581 2.32 -1.09 -14.82
N PHE A 582 2.86 -0.46 -13.79
CA PHE A 582 4.29 -0.50 -13.46
C PHE A 582 4.57 -1.20 -12.13
N GLY A 583 5.62 -2.01 -12.07
CA GLY A 583 5.86 -2.92 -10.94
C GLY A 583 6.11 -2.21 -9.61
N LEU A 584 6.88 -1.13 -9.63
CA LEU A 584 7.33 -0.39 -8.46
C LEU A 584 6.70 1.00 -8.37
N HIS A 585 6.53 1.71 -9.49
CA HIS A 585 5.90 3.04 -9.54
C HIS A 585 4.49 3.03 -8.91
N SER A 586 3.68 2.00 -9.14
CA SER A 586 2.32 1.89 -8.57
C SER A 586 2.28 1.65 -7.04
N SER A 587 3.42 1.68 -6.35
CA SER A 587 3.51 1.66 -4.88
C SER A 587 3.72 3.05 -4.25
N MET A 588 3.90 4.09 -5.07
CA MET A 588 4.17 5.45 -4.61
C MET A 588 2.88 6.19 -4.27
N ASN A 589 2.85 6.87 -3.12
CA ASN A 589 1.68 7.61 -2.66
C ASN A 589 1.65 9.05 -3.16
N HIS A 590 0.45 9.62 -3.16
CA HIS A 590 0.22 11.02 -3.48
C HIS A 590 0.71 11.99 -2.39
N SER A 591 1.35 13.07 -2.80
CA SER A 591 1.48 14.31 -2.02
C SER A 591 1.33 15.51 -2.94
N CYS A 592 0.56 16.53 -2.54
CA CYS A 592 0.45 17.78 -3.31
C CYS A 592 1.69 18.67 -3.20
N VAL A 593 2.67 18.22 -2.41
CA VAL A 593 4.04 18.71 -2.26
C VAL A 593 4.93 17.46 -2.33
N ASN A 594 4.92 16.83 -3.51
CA ASN A 594 5.70 15.65 -3.83
C ASN A 594 7.20 15.92 -3.71
N ASN A 595 7.97 14.86 -3.52
CA ASN A 595 9.44 14.89 -3.50
C ASN A 595 10.07 14.14 -4.70
N ALA A 596 9.25 13.50 -5.53
CA ALA A 596 9.65 12.86 -6.78
C ALA A 596 8.68 13.19 -7.92
N GLU A 597 9.21 13.24 -9.14
CA GLU A 597 8.50 13.48 -10.40
C GLU A 597 8.72 12.31 -11.36
N ILE A 598 7.73 12.12 -12.25
CA ILE A 598 7.73 11.05 -13.24
C ILE A 598 8.09 11.66 -14.59
N HIS A 599 9.06 11.04 -15.26
CA HIS A 599 9.48 11.44 -16.59
C HIS A 599 9.40 10.25 -17.55
N ASP A 600 9.04 10.53 -18.80
CA ASP A 600 9.22 9.58 -19.89
C ASP A 600 10.71 9.20 -19.97
N GLY A 601 11.00 7.91 -19.91
CA GLY A 601 12.37 7.41 -19.78
C GLY A 601 12.58 6.08 -20.49
N SER A 602 13.83 5.64 -20.56
CA SER A 602 14.15 4.29 -21.03
C SER A 602 14.49 3.38 -19.88
N ALA A 603 13.83 2.23 -19.82
CA ALA A 603 14.09 1.13 -18.89
C ALA A 603 14.45 -0.11 -19.71
N SER A 604 15.66 -0.64 -19.53
CA SER A 604 16.19 -1.78 -20.31
C SER A 604 16.07 -1.59 -21.83
N ASN A 605 16.49 -0.43 -22.35
CA ASN A 605 16.45 -0.05 -23.78
C ASN A 605 15.04 -0.02 -24.42
N LYS A 606 13.99 0.04 -23.61
CA LYS A 606 12.60 0.22 -24.06
C LYS A 606 11.98 1.44 -23.37
N PRO A 607 10.96 2.07 -23.98
CA PRO A 607 10.17 3.10 -23.29
C PRO A 607 9.58 2.61 -21.96
N GLY A 608 9.61 3.50 -20.97
CA GLY A 608 9.13 3.30 -19.61
C GLY A 608 9.11 4.64 -18.87
N VAL A 609 9.29 4.61 -17.55
CA VAL A 609 9.32 5.82 -16.73
C VAL A 609 10.59 5.91 -15.89
N HIS A 610 11.05 7.14 -15.66
CA HIS A 610 12.08 7.49 -14.70
C HIS A 610 11.45 8.24 -13.54
N VAL A 611 11.76 7.82 -12.32
CA VAL A 611 11.36 8.52 -11.10
C VAL A 611 12.54 9.35 -10.62
N ILE A 612 12.40 10.67 -10.62
CA ILE A 612 13.48 11.62 -10.34
C ILE A 612 13.13 12.43 -9.09
N ALA A 613 14.08 12.60 -8.17
CA ALA A 613 13.88 13.41 -6.98
C ALA A 613 13.81 14.91 -7.34
N ASN A 614 12.73 15.61 -7.01
CA ASN A 614 12.60 17.06 -7.30
C ASN A 614 13.09 17.96 -6.13
N ARG A 615 13.45 17.34 -5.00
CA ARG A 615 14.17 17.92 -3.86
C ARG A 615 15.02 16.85 -3.17
N PRO A 616 15.95 17.21 -2.26
CA PRO A 616 16.62 16.21 -1.43
C PRO A 616 15.61 15.39 -0.61
N ILE A 617 15.83 14.07 -0.56
CA ILE A 617 15.04 13.09 0.19
C ILE A 617 15.95 12.44 1.21
N LYS A 618 15.51 12.33 2.47
CA LYS A 618 16.30 11.70 3.53
C LYS A 618 16.07 10.20 3.61
N ARG A 619 17.07 9.46 4.10
CA ARG A 619 16.91 8.05 4.47
C ARG A 619 15.68 7.87 5.37
N GLY A 620 14.83 6.92 5.03
CA GLY A 620 13.60 6.61 5.74
C GLY A 620 12.43 7.56 5.44
N GLU A 621 12.61 8.55 4.56
CA GLU A 621 11.52 9.41 4.09
C GLU A 621 10.68 8.70 3.03
N GLU A 622 9.35 8.90 3.08
CA GLU A 622 8.41 8.40 2.08
C GLU A 622 8.63 9.13 0.75
N ILE A 623 8.69 8.40 -0.36
CA ILE A 623 8.80 8.96 -1.70
C ILE A 623 7.38 9.11 -2.26
N ASN A 624 6.99 10.34 -2.53
CA ASN A 624 5.66 10.71 -2.98
C ASN A 624 5.70 11.35 -4.36
N ILE A 625 4.68 11.07 -5.16
CA ILE A 625 4.41 11.68 -6.45
C ILE A 625 3.11 12.47 -6.40
N THR A 626 2.75 13.14 -7.49
CA THR A 626 1.43 13.71 -7.68
C THR A 626 0.58 12.75 -8.51
N TYR A 627 -0.73 12.69 -8.25
CA TYR A 627 -1.70 11.89 -9.03
C TYR A 627 -2.61 12.79 -9.86
N ILE A 628 -2.55 14.10 -9.58
CA ILE A 628 -3.46 15.11 -10.07
C ILE A 628 -2.67 16.42 -10.23
N ASP A 629 -3.21 17.32 -11.04
CA ASP A 629 -2.67 18.67 -11.20
C ASP A 629 -2.74 19.45 -9.87
N THR A 630 -1.58 19.79 -9.31
CA THR A 630 -1.51 20.49 -8.03
C THR A 630 -1.73 22.01 -8.14
N ARG A 631 -1.97 22.52 -9.35
CA ARG A 631 -2.41 23.90 -9.62
C ARG A 631 -3.90 24.10 -9.36
N MET A 632 -4.66 23.05 -9.09
CA MET A 632 -6.04 23.18 -8.64
C MET A 632 -6.12 23.71 -7.19
N SER A 633 -7.25 24.35 -6.86
CA SER A 633 -7.58 24.71 -5.46
C SER A 633 -7.57 23.47 -4.57
N ARG A 634 -7.31 23.66 -3.27
CA ARG A 634 -7.32 22.57 -2.28
C ARG A 634 -8.62 21.75 -2.31
N GLN A 635 -9.76 22.42 -2.34
CA GLN A 635 -11.07 21.80 -2.45
C GLN A 635 -11.17 20.88 -3.68
N ASN A 636 -10.79 21.39 -4.86
CA ASN A 636 -10.83 20.61 -6.10
C ASN A 636 -9.85 19.44 -6.06
N ARG A 637 -8.62 19.65 -5.57
CA ARG A 637 -7.63 18.57 -5.41
C ARG A 637 -8.19 17.43 -4.56
N ARG A 638 -8.81 17.75 -3.42
CA ARG A 638 -9.41 16.75 -2.52
C ARG A 638 -10.63 16.06 -3.12
N ALA A 639 -11.51 16.81 -3.78
CA ALA A 639 -12.68 16.25 -4.46
C ALA A 639 -12.26 15.22 -5.54
N TRP A 640 -11.25 15.55 -6.35
CA TRP A 640 -10.71 14.63 -7.36
C TRP A 640 -10.06 13.38 -6.74
N LEU A 641 -9.26 13.54 -5.68
CA LEU A 641 -8.61 12.40 -5.02
C LEU A 641 -9.62 11.45 -4.36
N ILE A 642 -10.70 11.96 -3.76
CA ILE A 642 -11.79 11.10 -3.28
C ILE A 642 -12.45 10.39 -4.47
N ARG A 643 -12.84 11.14 -5.51
CA ARG A 643 -13.58 10.58 -6.65
C ARG A 643 -12.79 9.48 -7.37
N SER A 644 -11.50 9.69 -7.59
CA SER A 644 -10.68 8.81 -8.44
C SER A 644 -9.85 7.79 -7.66
N TYR A 645 -9.46 8.10 -6.42
CA TYR A 645 -8.57 7.26 -5.61
C TYR A 645 -9.14 6.93 -4.22
N ASN A 646 -10.34 7.44 -3.92
CA ASN A 646 -11.06 7.14 -2.69
C ASN A 646 -10.26 7.44 -1.41
N PHE A 647 -9.55 8.58 -1.36
CA PHE A 647 -8.90 9.01 -0.12
C PHE A 647 -8.92 10.52 0.06
N TRP A 648 -8.88 10.95 1.33
CA TRP A 648 -8.74 12.35 1.69
C TRP A 648 -7.28 12.74 1.87
N CYS A 649 -6.80 13.74 1.12
CA CYS A 649 -5.39 14.12 1.18
C CYS A 649 -5.05 14.90 2.46
N LEU A 650 -4.16 14.31 3.26
CA LEU A 650 -3.60 14.87 4.50
C LEU A 650 -2.10 15.26 4.36
N CYS A 651 -1.61 15.49 3.13
CA CYS A 651 -0.22 15.91 2.92
C CYS A 651 0.06 17.28 3.58
N PRO A 652 1.34 17.64 3.83
CA PRO A 652 1.70 18.90 4.48
C PRO A 652 1.06 20.14 3.81
N ARG A 653 0.95 20.15 2.48
CA ARG A 653 0.28 21.25 1.77
C ARG A 653 -1.20 21.32 2.13
N CYS A 654 -1.95 20.22 2.02
CA CYS A 654 -3.39 20.21 2.34
C CYS A 654 -3.69 20.50 3.82
N ARG A 655 -2.78 20.18 4.74
CA ARG A 655 -2.94 20.50 6.18
C ARG A 655 -2.79 21.99 6.48
N PHE A 656 -1.98 22.72 5.72
CA PHE A 656 -1.65 24.13 5.98
C PHE A 656 -2.14 25.11 4.90
N GLU A 657 -2.94 24.63 3.96
CA GLU A 657 -3.69 25.41 2.99
C GLU A 657 -5.17 25.41 3.41
N GLY A 658 -5.85 26.56 3.29
CA GLY A 658 -7.30 26.67 3.49
C GLY A 658 -8.06 26.65 2.16
N ASP A 659 -9.38 26.57 2.22
CA ASP A 659 -10.23 26.70 1.02
C ASP A 659 -10.68 28.16 0.80
N ASP A 660 -10.98 28.88 1.89
CA ASP A 660 -11.41 30.27 1.88
C ASP A 660 -11.08 31.01 3.20
N SER A 661 -11.44 32.30 3.26
CA SER A 661 -11.29 33.16 4.45
C SER A 661 -12.35 32.95 5.53
N GLY A 662 -13.32 32.08 5.30
CA GLY A 662 -14.40 31.75 6.23
C GLY A 662 -13.94 30.85 7.38
N PHE A 663 -12.79 30.17 7.26
CA PHE A 663 -12.28 29.27 8.30
C PHE A 663 -10.80 29.53 8.61
N CYS A 664 -10.46 29.46 9.89
CA CYS A 664 -9.07 29.55 10.32
C CYS A 664 -8.35 28.23 10.00
N THR A 665 -7.33 28.27 9.13
CA THR A 665 -6.53 27.11 8.72
C THR A 665 -5.82 26.40 9.88
N ASN A 666 -5.64 27.05 11.03
CA ASN A 666 -4.96 26.44 12.18
C ASN A 666 -5.90 25.75 13.18
N CYS A 667 -7.04 26.38 13.50
CA CYS A 667 -7.94 25.92 14.57
C CYS A 667 -9.37 25.62 14.10
N ASN A 668 -9.64 25.73 12.80
CA ASN A 668 -10.94 25.54 12.17
C ASN A 668 -12.08 26.41 12.71
N LYS A 669 -11.76 27.47 13.47
CA LYS A 669 -12.74 28.48 13.88
C LYS A 669 -13.39 29.07 12.63
N GLN A 670 -14.71 29.18 12.61
CA GLN A 670 -15.47 29.86 11.56
C GLN A 670 -15.46 31.38 11.78
N ALA A 671 -15.36 32.13 10.70
CA ALA A 671 -15.51 33.57 10.68
C ALA A 671 -16.96 33.96 10.95
N VAL A 672 -17.17 35.09 11.63
CA VAL A 672 -18.51 35.67 11.75
C VAL A 672 -18.86 36.26 10.38
N GLU A 673 -20.10 36.12 9.91
CA GLU A 673 -20.54 36.41 8.52
C GLU A 673 -20.11 37.77 7.96
N ALA A 674 -19.75 38.75 8.80
CA ALA A 674 -19.28 40.07 8.41
C ALA A 674 -17.74 40.30 8.44
N LYS A 675 -16.92 39.34 8.89
CA LYS A 675 -15.47 39.54 9.11
C LYS A 675 -14.63 38.32 8.66
N PRO A 676 -14.24 38.25 7.38
CA PRO A 676 -13.35 37.19 6.89
C PRO A 676 -11.99 37.25 7.58
N PHE A 677 -11.33 36.10 7.74
CA PHE A 677 -9.98 36.06 8.29
C PHE A 677 -8.94 36.57 7.31
N LEU A 678 -7.85 37.11 7.86
CA LEU A 678 -6.73 37.60 7.06
C LEU A 678 -5.94 36.43 6.50
N GLY A 679 -5.67 36.50 5.19
CA GLY A 679 -4.80 35.57 4.49
C GLY A 679 -3.33 35.79 4.86
N CYS A 680 -2.53 34.74 4.77
CA CYS A 680 -1.08 34.86 4.85
C CYS A 680 -0.59 35.74 3.70
N GLY A 681 0.08 36.86 4.02
CA GLY A 681 0.56 37.83 3.02
C GLY A 681 1.62 37.32 2.06
N LYS A 682 2.12 36.08 2.21
CA LYS A 682 3.07 35.46 1.28
C LYS A 682 2.39 34.50 0.31
N CYS A 683 1.67 33.48 0.81
CA CYS A 683 1.05 32.46 -0.05
C CYS A 683 -0.37 32.84 -0.50
N HIS A 684 -1.10 33.63 0.29
CA HIS A 684 -2.54 33.91 0.10
C HIS A 684 -3.43 32.66 0.01
N SER A 685 -2.96 31.53 0.53
CA SER A 685 -3.69 30.24 0.50
C SER A 685 -3.95 29.66 1.89
N ALA A 686 -3.76 30.46 2.94
CA ALA A 686 -4.04 30.08 4.32
C ALA A 686 -4.55 31.31 5.07
N TRP A 687 -5.57 31.14 5.92
CA TRP A 687 -6.27 32.23 6.61
C TRP A 687 -6.29 31.99 8.11
N TYR A 688 -6.13 33.05 8.91
CA TYR A 688 -5.97 32.91 10.36
C TYR A 688 -6.85 33.88 11.15
N CYS A 689 -7.52 33.36 12.18
CA CYS A 689 -8.33 34.17 13.10
C CYS A 689 -7.50 35.06 14.04
N SER A 690 -6.20 34.80 14.17
CA SER A 690 -5.28 35.60 14.98
C SER A 690 -3.83 35.39 14.57
N ALA A 691 -2.98 36.37 14.91
CA ALA A 691 -1.53 36.25 14.76
C ALA A 691 -0.96 35.03 15.52
N GLN A 692 -1.59 34.62 16.62
CA GLN A 692 -1.20 33.43 17.38
C GLN A 692 -1.45 32.15 16.58
N CYS A 693 -2.60 32.04 15.91
CA CYS A 693 -2.89 30.91 15.01
C CYS A 693 -1.92 30.86 13.84
N GLN A 694 -1.56 32.01 13.25
CA GLN A 694 -0.56 32.08 12.19
C GLN A 694 0.82 31.61 12.68
N LYS A 695 1.30 32.11 13.82
CA LYS A 695 2.60 31.70 14.41
C LYS A 695 2.63 30.21 14.75
N SER A 696 1.53 29.67 15.29
CA SER A 696 1.38 28.24 15.58
C SER A 696 1.45 27.40 14.31
N ALA A 697 0.64 27.71 13.29
CA ALA A 697 0.69 27.03 12.00
C ALA A 697 2.06 27.11 11.32
N TRP A 698 2.74 28.26 11.41
CA TRP A 698 4.08 28.46 10.88
C TRP A 698 5.09 27.49 11.47
N LYS A 699 5.08 27.31 12.80
CA LYS A 699 5.95 26.37 13.52
C LYS A 699 5.61 24.90 13.22
N ARG A 700 4.31 24.56 13.09
CA ARG A 700 3.86 23.19 12.83
C ARG A 700 4.15 22.69 11.41
N GLY A 701 4.32 23.58 10.43
CA GLY A 701 4.70 23.17 9.07
C GLY A 701 4.31 24.11 7.94
N HIS A 702 3.51 25.16 8.17
CA HIS A 702 3.17 26.11 7.10
C HIS A 702 4.43 26.74 6.48
N LYS A 703 5.49 26.98 7.26
CA LYS A 703 6.76 27.52 6.74
C LYS A 703 7.30 26.72 5.54
N ALA A 704 7.17 25.39 5.57
CA ALA A 704 7.69 24.51 4.52
C ALA A 704 6.87 24.55 3.21
N ILE A 705 5.59 24.95 3.28
CA ILE A 705 4.69 24.96 2.11
C ILE A 705 4.30 26.37 1.66
N CYS A 706 4.72 27.41 2.39
CA CYS A 706 4.34 28.81 2.15
C CYS A 706 5.02 29.41 0.91
N ARG A 707 4.36 29.22 -0.24
CA ARG A 707 4.67 29.83 -1.54
C ARG A 707 3.39 30.13 -2.29
N LYS A 708 3.45 31.03 -3.28
CA LYS A 708 2.34 31.23 -4.23
C LYS A 708 2.29 30.04 -5.17
N TYR A 709 1.14 29.38 -5.24
CA TYR A 709 0.86 28.36 -6.24
C TYR A 709 -0.01 28.99 -7.32
N PRO A 710 0.34 28.88 -8.62
CA PRO A 710 -0.55 29.32 -9.67
C PRO A 710 -1.82 28.48 -9.63
N ILE A 711 -2.98 29.12 -9.41
CA ILE A 711 -4.27 28.43 -9.36
C ILE A 711 -4.92 28.51 -10.74
N VAL A 712 -5.24 27.34 -11.31
CA VAL A 712 -5.99 27.25 -12.57
C VAL A 712 -7.45 26.86 -12.31
N PRO A 713 -8.44 27.45 -13.02
CA PRO A 713 -9.84 27.05 -12.91
C PRO A 713 -10.04 25.58 -13.28
N CYS A 714 -11.05 24.95 -12.68
CA CYS A 714 -11.42 23.55 -12.95
C CYS A 714 -12.17 23.40 -14.29
N THR A 715 -11.78 24.14 -15.33
CA THR A 715 -12.51 24.19 -16.60
C THR A 715 -11.84 23.41 -17.74
N ASN A 716 -10.58 22.98 -17.60
CA ASN A 716 -9.83 22.26 -18.64
C ASN A 716 -8.80 21.28 -18.05
N ILE A 717 -9.23 20.34 -17.20
CA ILE A 717 -8.30 19.36 -16.64
C ILE A 717 -8.18 18.20 -17.63
N LEU A 718 -7.24 18.35 -18.58
CA LEU A 718 -6.64 17.21 -19.27
C LEU A 718 -6.20 16.18 -18.22
N PHE A 719 -6.31 14.89 -18.55
CA PHE A 719 -5.48 13.87 -17.94
C PHE A 719 -4.05 14.34 -18.13
N THR A 720 -3.53 15.07 -17.15
CA THR A 720 -2.16 15.51 -17.19
C THR A 720 -1.37 14.22 -17.11
N ARG A 721 -0.51 14.00 -18.11
CA ARG A 721 0.80 13.42 -17.81
C ARG A 721 1.26 14.16 -16.56
N VAL A 722 1.14 13.48 -15.43
CA VAL A 722 1.82 13.93 -14.21
C VAL A 722 3.26 13.51 -14.34
#